data_AF-A0A3D3JJG8-F1
#
_entry.id   AF-A0A3D3JJG8-F1
#
_cell.length_a   1.000
_cell.length_b   1.000
_cell.length_c   1.000
_cell.angle_alpha   90.00
_cell.angle_beta   90.00
_cell.angle_gamma   90.00
#
_symmetry.space_group_name_H-M   'P 1'
#
loop_
_entity.id
_entity.type
_entity.pdbx_description
1 polymer ?
#
loop_
_entity_poly.entity_id
_entity_poly.type
_entity_poly.pdbx_seq_one_letter_code
_entity_poly.pdbx_strand_id
1 'polypeptide(L)'
;MKVLKLVGIAVSYILVFVVPAQSQDRPGTVTPRSSFITPADSARAYSQLRTRLDALFTSKTYKTGQVSAVVHSLDRRVNIYERSADLALAPASTTKLFSTGALYSLHRGNGAIETDVVTDAVIRDDGTVLGDVWLVGRGDALLSVNDLEALADEVRRAGIQRITGNVYADDTFFDDNVDRASYSGDGEVVQATGAIRALVTNKGSVTVVVNGAPNGRTTAQCVPGSDGFEIVIVSPPKGRRRRGRVSITTSRRADGVQVFTVTGWPGANRSVTKVFQMTSPAVATAGVFSRRLQAGGVDVDGTVAAQQAPRRTRRIAAFRRSIEDFCSVVNKRSDNFLAEHVFKMVGALCGDHTTTPTTAKRVMLTSLDTLKVSRTGCVFNDGSGLSRRNRVSARTETELLRAIYRMPWATSFKNTLPIAGVDGTLRGRMHGTAAVGNVRAKTGTLRNVSALAGYVTTADGERLAFAFVSNGPNVHGYKGTENLAAIALAEFSLRKTPSTVSPDAEQGTIAGEDEEVLDDVPPEEDVDAEILNTIRTSRPPEHSVLPLPDTPVRRPPVQQPTDGAQSAQPSRSATQRTTQTHPTTTQAAAARQRPTVQPRTSTRRRQTRASRRTRTRQRVVRPNRRTTVRQRSQTRSRQRATPTRRAPQSRRR
;
A
#
# COMPACT_ATOMS: atom_id res chain seq x y z
N MET A 1 -63.75 33.11 31.43
CA MET A 1 -64.92 33.93 31.01
C MET A 1 -64.55 35.41 31.09
N LYS A 2 -65.16 36.28 30.26
CA LYS A 2 -65.34 37.75 30.39
C LYS A 2 -64.21 38.55 31.10
N VAL A 3 -63.35 39.39 30.49
CA VAL A 3 -63.42 40.32 29.33
C VAL A 3 -64.24 41.61 29.58
N LEU A 4 -63.64 42.78 29.22
CA LEU A 4 -64.21 44.16 29.13
C LEU A 4 -64.45 44.89 30.49
N LYS A 5 -64.41 46.24 30.65
CA LYS A 5 -64.37 47.43 29.74
C LYS A 5 -63.59 48.64 30.35
N LEU A 6 -63.13 49.56 29.47
CA LEU A 6 -62.91 51.04 29.54
C LEU A 6 -62.23 51.67 30.80
N VAL A 7 -61.14 52.47 30.68
CA VAL A 7 -60.96 53.85 30.12
C VAL A 7 -61.35 54.99 31.07
N GLY A 8 -60.38 55.87 31.35
CA GLY A 8 -60.54 57.19 31.97
C GLY A 8 -59.26 58.02 31.74
N ILE A 9 -59.39 59.29 31.34
CA ILE A 9 -58.26 60.17 30.96
C ILE A 9 -58.07 61.25 32.04
N ALA A 10 -56.82 61.52 32.42
CA ALA A 10 -56.42 62.77 33.08
C ALA A 10 -55.03 63.19 32.58
N VAL A 11 -54.91 64.44 32.11
CA VAL A 11 -53.64 65.07 31.73
C VAL A 11 -53.28 66.07 32.83
N SER A 12 -52.01 66.10 33.24
CA SER A 12 -51.44 67.16 34.07
C SER A 12 -50.03 67.50 33.60
N TYR A 13 -49.72 68.80 33.53
CA TYR A 13 -48.44 69.33 33.08
C TYR A 13 -47.36 69.09 34.15
N ILE A 14 -46.15 68.74 33.71
CA ILE A 14 -44.95 68.76 34.57
C ILE A 14 -44.12 69.99 34.19
N LEU A 15 -43.84 70.82 35.20
CA LEU A 15 -43.08 72.05 35.08
C LEU A 15 -41.57 71.72 35.02
N VAL A 16 -40.85 72.25 34.03
CA VAL A 16 -39.41 72.00 33.88
C VAL A 16 -38.61 72.98 34.73
N PHE A 17 -37.97 72.47 35.79
CA PHE A 17 -36.87 73.16 36.47
C PHE A 17 -35.52 72.58 36.00
N VAL A 18 -34.69 73.43 35.39
CA VAL A 18 -33.30 73.09 35.06
C VAL A 18 -32.41 73.45 36.24
N VAL A 19 -31.74 72.46 36.82
CA VAL A 19 -30.70 72.66 37.84
C VAL A 19 -29.37 72.12 37.29
N PRO A 20 -28.30 72.94 37.20
CA PRO A 20 -27.01 72.51 36.67
C PRO A 20 -26.23 71.69 37.71
N ALA A 21 -26.44 70.37 37.72
CA ALA A 21 -25.63 69.45 38.52
C ALA A 21 -24.21 69.33 37.93
N GLN A 22 -23.20 69.70 38.72
CA GLN A 22 -21.79 69.60 38.34
C GLN A 22 -21.30 68.15 38.30
N SER A 23 -20.17 67.93 37.63
CA SER A 23 -19.55 66.63 37.40
C SER A 23 -19.13 65.92 38.70
N GLN A 24 -19.53 64.66 38.83
CA GLN A 24 -18.81 63.67 39.63
C GLN A 24 -18.30 62.57 38.71
N ASP A 25 -17.03 62.20 38.84
CA ASP A 25 -16.42 61.12 38.07
C ASP A 25 -17.13 59.79 38.33
N ARG A 26 -17.56 59.14 37.26
CA ARG A 26 -17.99 57.74 37.32
C ARG A 26 -16.75 56.85 37.22
N PRO A 27 -16.61 55.81 38.06
CA PRO A 27 -15.56 54.81 37.86
C PRO A 27 -15.68 54.24 36.45
N GLY A 28 -14.56 54.23 35.72
CA GLY A 28 -14.57 54.13 34.27
C GLY A 28 -15.35 52.92 33.76
N THR A 29 -16.32 53.17 32.87
CA THR A 29 -17.06 52.12 32.16
C THR A 29 -16.06 51.23 31.43
N VAL A 30 -15.78 50.05 31.98
CA VAL A 30 -15.02 49.01 31.28
C VAL A 30 -15.93 48.48 30.17
N THR A 31 -15.93 49.16 29.03
CA THR A 31 -16.56 48.68 27.80
C THR A 31 -16.05 47.25 27.57
N PRO A 32 -16.92 46.24 27.57
CA PRO A 32 -16.48 44.85 27.44
C PRO A 32 -15.70 44.74 26.14
N ARG A 33 -14.42 44.32 26.21
CA ARG A 33 -13.59 44.17 25.03
C ARG A 33 -14.32 43.27 24.05
N SER A 34 -14.60 43.82 22.87
CA SER A 34 -15.27 43.15 21.76
C SER A 34 -14.79 41.70 21.63
N SER A 35 -15.71 40.75 21.76
CA SER A 35 -15.42 39.31 21.61
C SER A 35 -15.15 38.90 20.16
N PHE A 36 -15.21 39.85 19.22
CA PHE A 36 -14.83 39.68 17.82
C PHE A 36 -13.33 39.91 17.64
N ILE A 37 -12.65 38.89 17.10
CA ILE A 37 -11.24 38.94 16.68
C ILE A 37 -11.11 39.98 15.55
N THR A 38 -10.23 40.97 15.71
CA THR A 38 -10.00 41.95 14.63
C THR A 38 -9.06 41.40 13.54
N PRO A 39 -9.01 42.02 12.35
CA PRO A 39 -7.98 41.73 11.35
C PRO A 39 -6.55 41.94 11.89
N ALA A 40 -6.36 42.89 12.81
CA ALA A 40 -5.07 43.17 13.43
C ALA A 40 -4.65 42.08 14.44
N ASP A 41 -5.58 41.57 15.24
CA ASP A 41 -5.34 40.43 16.14
C ASP A 41 -5.02 39.18 15.33
N SER A 42 -5.78 38.95 14.25
CA SER A 42 -5.52 37.85 13.31
C SER A 42 -4.12 37.94 12.70
N ALA A 43 -3.73 39.11 12.19
CA ALA A 43 -2.40 39.33 11.63
C ALA A 43 -1.28 39.11 12.66
N ARG A 44 -1.50 39.57 13.91
CA ARG A 44 -0.57 39.35 15.03
C ARG A 44 -0.42 37.87 15.37
N ALA A 45 -1.51 37.13 15.49
CA ALA A 45 -1.50 35.70 15.80
C ALA A 45 -0.79 34.88 14.69
N TYR A 46 -1.09 35.14 13.41
CA TYR A 46 -0.36 34.47 12.32
C TYR A 46 1.12 34.88 12.27
N SER A 47 1.47 36.11 12.63
CA SER A 47 2.88 36.53 12.75
C SER A 47 3.60 35.74 13.86
N GLN A 48 2.99 35.62 15.04
CA GLN A 48 3.54 34.83 16.16
C GLN A 48 3.68 33.34 15.80
N LEU A 49 2.71 32.76 15.07
CA LEU A 49 2.82 31.38 14.57
C LEU A 49 3.96 31.24 13.55
N ARG A 50 4.12 32.19 12.62
CA ARG A 50 5.26 32.20 11.67
C ARG A 50 6.58 32.22 12.43
N THR A 51 6.75 33.12 13.41
CA THR A 51 7.97 33.17 14.24
C THR A 51 8.23 31.87 15.01
N ARG A 52 7.19 31.22 15.57
CA ARG A 52 7.32 29.91 16.24
C ARG A 52 7.78 28.81 15.26
N LEU A 53 7.24 28.79 14.04
CA LEU A 53 7.63 27.83 12.99
C LEU A 53 9.03 28.11 12.44
N ASP A 54 9.39 29.38 12.21
CA ASP A 54 10.74 29.76 11.77
C ASP A 54 11.80 29.39 12.82
N ALA A 55 11.57 29.65 14.11
CA ALA A 55 12.48 29.24 15.17
C ALA A 55 12.72 27.71 15.18
N LEU A 56 11.68 26.91 14.91
CA LEU A 56 11.79 25.46 14.77
C LEU A 56 12.64 25.06 13.55
N PHE A 57 12.36 25.61 12.36
CA PHE A 57 13.04 25.25 11.11
C PHE A 57 14.39 25.95 10.86
N THR A 58 14.75 26.95 11.66
CA THR A 58 16.09 27.59 11.70
C THR A 58 16.99 27.07 12.84
N SER A 59 16.45 26.25 13.73
CA SER A 59 17.17 25.73 14.91
C SER A 59 18.45 24.95 14.57
N LYS A 60 19.32 24.76 15.58
CA LYS A 60 20.60 24.01 15.48
C LYS A 60 20.46 22.62 14.81
N THR A 61 19.28 22.02 14.90
CA THR A 61 18.87 20.80 14.19
C THR A 61 19.18 20.82 12.69
N TYR A 62 19.05 21.98 12.04
CA TYR A 62 19.19 22.17 10.59
C TYR A 62 20.58 22.67 10.15
N LYS A 63 21.58 22.78 11.04
CA LYS A 63 22.93 23.30 10.73
C LYS A 63 23.61 22.60 9.53
N THR A 64 23.31 21.33 9.29
CA THR A 64 23.84 20.51 8.18
C THR A 64 22.73 19.90 7.31
N GLY A 65 21.54 20.50 7.32
CA GLY A 65 20.36 19.98 6.63
C GLY A 65 19.62 21.03 5.81
N GLN A 66 18.75 20.53 4.93
CA GLN A 66 17.80 21.31 4.14
C GLN A 66 16.39 20.98 4.60
N VAL A 67 15.49 21.96 4.55
CA VAL A 67 14.06 21.76 4.80
C VAL A 67 13.23 22.59 3.82
N SER A 68 12.17 21.96 3.31
CA SER A 68 11.05 22.60 2.63
C SER A 68 9.83 22.44 3.55
N ALA A 69 9.13 23.54 3.84
CA ALA A 69 7.99 23.55 4.76
C ALA A 69 6.90 24.50 4.25
N VAL A 70 5.64 24.05 4.25
CA VAL A 70 4.46 24.85 3.88
C VAL A 70 3.29 24.52 4.81
N VAL A 71 2.50 25.54 5.16
CA VAL A 71 1.21 25.42 5.86
C VAL A 71 0.18 26.27 5.12
N HIS A 72 -0.95 25.67 4.74
CA HIS A 72 -2.03 26.29 3.98
C HIS A 72 -3.36 26.21 4.73
N SER A 73 -4.06 27.34 4.83
CA SER A 73 -5.45 27.38 5.30
C SER A 73 -6.37 26.86 4.21
N LEU A 74 -7.09 25.76 4.45
CA LEU A 74 -8.09 25.24 3.52
C LEU A 74 -9.33 26.14 3.47
N ASP A 75 -9.63 26.82 4.58
CA ASP A 75 -10.81 27.66 4.76
C ASP A 75 -10.63 29.05 4.14
N ARG A 76 -9.53 29.73 4.49
CA ARG A 76 -9.17 31.07 3.94
C ARG A 76 -8.40 30.99 2.62
N ARG A 77 -7.95 29.79 2.22
CA ARG A 77 -7.25 29.50 0.95
C ARG A 77 -5.92 30.25 0.76
N VAL A 78 -5.25 30.57 1.86
CA VAL A 78 -3.97 31.30 1.90
C VAL A 78 -2.86 30.47 2.54
N ASN A 79 -1.62 30.69 2.10
CA ASN A 79 -0.45 30.13 2.78
C ASN A 79 -0.22 30.89 4.09
N ILE A 80 -0.25 30.16 5.21
CA ILE A 80 0.05 30.69 6.53
C ILE A 80 1.56 30.80 6.72
N TYR A 81 2.29 29.77 6.30
CA TYR A 81 3.74 29.66 6.47
C TYR A 81 4.39 29.00 5.25
N GLU A 82 5.55 29.50 4.84
CA GLU A 82 6.35 28.99 3.73
C GLU A 82 7.84 29.16 4.04
N ARG A 83 8.63 28.08 3.95
CA ARG A 83 10.09 28.12 4.03
C ARG A 83 10.69 27.18 2.99
N SER A 84 11.47 27.72 2.06
CA SER A 84 12.01 26.98 0.91
C SER A 84 10.93 26.16 0.20
N ALA A 85 9.73 26.74 0.03
CA ALA A 85 8.50 26.01 -0.32
C ALA A 85 8.62 25.19 -1.62
N ASP A 86 9.40 25.68 -2.59
CA ASP A 86 9.65 25.07 -3.90
C ASP A 86 10.93 24.21 -3.97
N LEU A 87 11.68 24.10 -2.86
CA LEU A 87 12.88 23.27 -2.79
C LEU A 87 12.49 21.78 -2.84
N ALA A 88 12.71 21.16 -3.99
CA ALA A 88 12.41 19.74 -4.18
C ALA A 88 13.44 18.85 -3.45
N LEU A 89 13.00 18.19 -2.38
CA LEU A 89 13.78 17.31 -1.52
C LEU A 89 13.33 15.85 -1.68
N ALA A 90 13.97 14.92 -0.97
CA ALA A 90 13.56 13.52 -1.02
C ALA A 90 12.38 13.31 -0.05
N PRO A 91 11.19 12.87 -0.50
CA PRO A 91 10.01 12.71 0.37
C PRO A 91 10.11 11.52 1.35
N ALA A 92 10.90 10.50 1.01
CA ALA A 92 10.70 9.15 1.54
C ALA A 92 9.21 8.74 1.37
N SER A 93 8.61 8.11 2.38
CA SER A 93 7.24 7.58 2.32
C SER A 93 6.10 8.61 2.22
N THR A 94 6.33 9.93 2.13
CA THR A 94 5.29 10.87 1.69
C THR A 94 5.01 10.77 0.19
N THR A 95 5.87 10.13 -0.62
CA THR A 95 5.55 9.68 -2.00
C THR A 95 4.23 8.91 -2.07
N LYS A 96 3.87 8.17 -1.00
CA LYS A 96 2.63 7.39 -0.94
C LYS A 96 1.37 8.26 -1.07
N LEU A 97 1.42 9.55 -0.72
CA LEU A 97 0.31 10.49 -0.94
C LEU A 97 0.02 10.66 -2.45
N PHE A 98 1.07 10.66 -3.29
CA PHE A 98 0.95 10.81 -4.74
C PHE A 98 0.45 9.53 -5.41
N SER A 99 1.02 8.38 -5.05
CA SER A 99 0.63 7.09 -5.64
C SER A 99 -0.79 6.69 -5.21
N THR A 100 -1.15 6.83 -3.92
CA THR A 100 -2.53 6.59 -3.46
C THR A 100 -3.50 7.65 -4.00
N GLY A 101 -3.11 8.93 -4.06
CA GLY A 101 -3.93 10.00 -4.65
C GLY A 101 -4.25 9.80 -6.13
N ALA A 102 -3.30 9.27 -6.91
CA ALA A 102 -3.52 8.87 -8.30
C ALA A 102 -4.48 7.66 -8.40
N LEU A 103 -4.31 6.63 -7.55
CA LEU A 103 -5.19 5.47 -7.51
C LEU A 103 -6.65 5.84 -7.16
N TYR A 104 -6.84 6.72 -6.18
CA TYR A 104 -8.13 7.31 -5.82
C TYR A 104 -8.75 8.08 -7.00
N SER A 105 -7.95 8.88 -7.71
CA SER A 105 -8.40 9.67 -8.86
C SER A 105 -8.89 8.78 -10.01
N LEU A 106 -8.13 7.71 -10.33
CA LEU A 106 -8.48 6.74 -11.37
C LEU A 106 -9.76 5.96 -11.02
N HIS A 107 -9.89 5.51 -9.77
CA HIS A 107 -11.09 4.81 -9.27
C HIS A 107 -12.27 5.73 -8.91
N ARG A 108 -12.15 7.05 -9.14
CA ARG A 108 -13.12 8.09 -8.70
C ARG A 108 -13.45 8.03 -7.19
N GLY A 109 -12.59 7.40 -6.41
CA GLY A 109 -12.63 7.28 -4.95
C GLY A 109 -13.64 6.33 -4.33
N ASN A 110 -14.54 5.72 -5.10
CA ASN A 110 -15.48 4.69 -4.62
C ASN A 110 -15.37 3.33 -5.36
N GLY A 111 -14.37 3.19 -6.24
CA GLY A 111 -14.05 1.91 -6.85
C GLY A 111 -13.51 0.86 -5.86
N ALA A 112 -13.23 -0.32 -6.39
CA ALA A 112 -12.66 -1.45 -5.65
C ALA A 112 -11.65 -2.18 -6.54
N ILE A 113 -10.61 -2.74 -5.92
CA ILE A 113 -9.70 -3.67 -6.58
C ILE A 113 -10.45 -5.00 -6.73
N GLU A 114 -10.66 -5.45 -7.96
CA GLU A 114 -11.31 -6.73 -8.27
C GLU A 114 -10.27 -7.85 -8.37
N THR A 115 -10.59 -9.02 -7.80
CA THR A 115 -9.97 -10.30 -8.16
C THR A 115 -11.07 -11.20 -8.70
N ASP A 116 -11.01 -11.55 -9.98
CA ASP A 116 -12.09 -12.23 -10.68
C ASP A 116 -11.85 -13.74 -10.80
N VAL A 117 -12.93 -14.50 -10.88
CA VAL A 117 -12.92 -15.87 -11.43
C VAL A 117 -13.68 -15.85 -12.75
N VAL A 118 -13.03 -16.25 -13.84
CA VAL A 118 -13.60 -16.20 -15.20
C VAL A 118 -13.38 -17.52 -15.94
N THR A 119 -14.19 -17.78 -16.96
CA THR A 119 -14.01 -18.91 -17.90
C THR A 119 -14.53 -18.55 -19.29
N ASP A 120 -13.95 -19.09 -20.36
CA ASP A 120 -14.52 -19.09 -21.71
C ASP A 120 -15.34 -20.37 -22.00
N ALA A 121 -15.31 -21.34 -21.09
CA ALA A 121 -15.97 -22.63 -21.23
C ALA A 121 -17.50 -22.58 -21.10
N VAL A 122 -18.14 -23.62 -21.63
CA VAL A 122 -19.54 -23.94 -21.38
C VAL A 122 -19.70 -24.32 -19.90
N ILE A 123 -20.76 -23.82 -19.28
CA ILE A 123 -21.19 -24.23 -17.95
C ILE A 123 -22.52 -24.95 -18.15
N ARG A 124 -22.62 -26.18 -17.65
CA ARG A 124 -23.83 -27.00 -17.70
C ARG A 124 -24.83 -26.60 -16.63
N ASP A 125 -26.09 -27.01 -16.83
CA ASP A 125 -27.17 -26.84 -15.84
C ASP A 125 -26.92 -27.60 -14.53
N ASP A 126 -26.03 -28.60 -14.53
CA ASP A 126 -25.56 -29.33 -13.35
C ASP A 126 -24.47 -28.57 -12.54
N GLY A 127 -24.00 -27.40 -13.01
CA GLY A 127 -22.94 -26.63 -12.38
C GLY A 127 -21.51 -27.03 -12.79
N THR A 128 -21.33 -27.89 -13.80
CA THR A 128 -20.01 -28.27 -14.33
C THR A 128 -19.48 -27.23 -15.32
N VAL A 129 -18.30 -26.68 -15.06
CA VAL A 129 -17.47 -25.94 -16.04
C VAL A 129 -16.74 -26.95 -16.91
N LEU A 130 -17.03 -26.96 -18.22
CA LEU A 130 -16.42 -27.86 -19.21
C LEU A 130 -15.11 -27.30 -19.78
N GLY A 131 -14.15 -27.07 -18.89
CA GLY A 131 -12.86 -26.50 -19.23
C GLY A 131 -12.22 -25.83 -18.02
N ASP A 132 -11.27 -24.94 -18.30
CA ASP A 132 -10.47 -24.26 -17.29
C ASP A 132 -11.20 -23.04 -16.69
N VAL A 133 -10.72 -22.59 -15.54
CA VAL A 133 -11.06 -21.28 -14.96
C VAL A 133 -9.79 -20.47 -14.72
N TRP A 134 -9.89 -19.15 -14.78
CA TRP A 134 -8.81 -18.22 -14.50
C TRP A 134 -9.13 -17.39 -13.27
N LEU A 135 -8.23 -17.40 -12.30
CA LEU A 135 -8.18 -16.45 -11.19
C LEU A 135 -7.37 -15.23 -11.66
N VAL A 136 -8.05 -14.11 -11.90
CA VAL A 136 -7.48 -12.90 -12.50
C VAL A 136 -7.27 -11.83 -11.43
N GLY A 137 -6.01 -11.58 -11.07
CA GLY A 137 -5.64 -10.56 -10.07
C GLY A 137 -5.37 -9.20 -10.70
N ARG A 138 -5.85 -8.12 -10.06
CA ARG A 138 -5.63 -6.73 -10.50
C ARG A 138 -4.82 -5.87 -9.53
N GLY A 139 -4.00 -6.48 -8.68
CA GLY A 139 -3.07 -5.80 -7.78
C GLY A 139 -3.45 -5.81 -6.30
N ASP A 140 -4.47 -6.58 -5.88
CA ASP A 140 -4.80 -6.72 -4.45
C ASP A 140 -3.78 -7.61 -3.72
N ALA A 141 -2.66 -7.02 -3.32
CA ALA A 141 -1.64 -7.66 -2.51
C ALA A 141 -1.98 -7.76 -1.00
N LEU A 142 -3.21 -7.43 -0.60
CA LEU A 142 -3.78 -7.76 0.70
C LEU A 142 -4.63 -9.05 0.67
N LEU A 143 -4.81 -9.67 -0.50
CA LEU A 143 -5.58 -10.89 -0.68
C LEU A 143 -5.10 -11.97 0.31
N SER A 144 -5.99 -12.34 1.23
CA SER A 144 -5.75 -13.31 2.27
C SER A 144 -6.33 -14.68 1.91
N VAL A 145 -5.99 -15.70 2.69
CA VAL A 145 -6.60 -17.03 2.57
C VAL A 145 -8.11 -16.98 2.76
N ASN A 146 -8.60 -16.08 3.62
CA ASN A 146 -10.03 -15.90 3.91
C ASN A 146 -10.76 -15.16 2.77
N ASP A 147 -10.09 -14.22 2.10
CA ASP A 147 -10.65 -13.54 0.92
C ASP A 147 -10.77 -14.52 -0.27
N LEU A 148 -9.82 -15.45 -0.42
CA LEU A 148 -9.87 -16.55 -1.39
C LEU A 148 -10.93 -17.61 -1.04
N GLU A 149 -11.22 -17.81 0.25
CA GLU A 149 -12.29 -18.68 0.73
C GLU A 149 -13.67 -18.05 0.45
N ALA A 150 -13.84 -16.76 0.74
CA ALA A 150 -15.03 -16.00 0.34
C ALA A 150 -15.22 -15.99 -1.20
N LEU A 151 -14.14 -15.92 -1.98
CA LEU A 151 -14.21 -16.02 -3.44
C LEU A 151 -14.61 -17.43 -3.93
N ALA A 152 -14.23 -18.48 -3.20
CA ALA A 152 -14.68 -19.84 -3.49
C ALA A 152 -16.18 -20.01 -3.13
N ASP A 153 -16.65 -19.38 -2.05
CA ASP A 153 -18.07 -19.30 -1.72
C ASP A 153 -18.89 -18.54 -2.78
N GLU A 154 -18.36 -17.46 -3.38
CA GLU A 154 -19.01 -16.81 -4.53
C GLU A 154 -19.11 -17.75 -5.75
N VAL A 155 -18.08 -18.53 -6.05
CA VAL A 155 -18.11 -19.52 -7.15
C VAL A 155 -19.15 -20.62 -6.88
N ARG A 156 -19.20 -21.16 -5.66
CA ARG A 156 -20.24 -22.10 -5.24
C ARG A 156 -21.64 -21.47 -5.32
N ARG A 157 -21.80 -20.20 -4.92
CA ARG A 157 -23.07 -19.48 -4.97
C ARG A 157 -23.53 -19.13 -6.39
N ALA A 158 -22.60 -19.01 -7.34
CA ALA A 158 -22.89 -18.96 -8.77
C ALA A 158 -23.36 -20.32 -9.35
N GLY A 159 -23.54 -21.35 -8.51
CA GLY A 159 -24.05 -22.66 -8.90
C GLY A 159 -22.98 -23.65 -9.37
N ILE A 160 -21.69 -23.30 -9.29
CA ILE A 160 -20.61 -24.18 -9.75
C ILE A 160 -20.39 -25.31 -8.75
N GLN A 161 -20.37 -26.54 -9.28
CA GLN A 161 -20.14 -27.77 -8.51
C GLN A 161 -18.85 -28.48 -8.94
N ARG A 162 -18.40 -28.30 -10.19
CA ARG A 162 -17.21 -28.97 -10.73
C ARG A 162 -16.51 -28.15 -11.82
N ILE A 163 -15.19 -28.24 -11.87
CA ILE A 163 -14.33 -27.70 -12.93
C ILE A 163 -13.54 -28.87 -13.52
N THR A 164 -13.80 -29.21 -14.79
CA THR A 164 -13.13 -30.36 -15.44
C THR A 164 -11.74 -30.04 -15.97
N GLY A 165 -11.36 -28.76 -15.99
CA GLY A 165 -10.03 -28.28 -16.39
C GLY A 165 -9.21 -27.76 -15.21
N ASN A 166 -8.25 -26.89 -15.54
CA ASN A 166 -7.28 -26.31 -14.63
C ASN A 166 -7.80 -25.04 -13.94
N VAL A 167 -7.15 -24.65 -12.84
CA VAL A 167 -7.31 -23.35 -12.20
C VAL A 167 -6.06 -22.52 -12.51
N TYR A 168 -6.14 -21.72 -13.57
CA TYR A 168 -5.03 -20.88 -14.03
C TYR A 168 -4.92 -19.58 -13.23
N ALA A 169 -3.67 -19.14 -13.04
CA ALA A 169 -3.34 -17.83 -12.50
C ALA A 169 -3.11 -16.83 -13.64
N ASP A 170 -3.88 -15.75 -13.66
CA ASP A 170 -3.63 -14.58 -14.51
C ASP A 170 -3.27 -13.37 -13.64
N ASP A 171 -2.04 -12.91 -13.78
CA ASP A 171 -1.50 -11.69 -13.18
C ASP A 171 -0.92 -10.71 -14.22
N THR A 172 -1.27 -10.92 -15.50
CA THR A 172 -0.82 -10.11 -16.65
C THR A 172 -1.38 -8.68 -16.68
N PHE A 173 -2.21 -8.31 -15.71
CA PHE A 173 -2.56 -6.91 -15.46
C PHE A 173 -1.32 -6.07 -15.10
N PHE A 174 -0.28 -6.69 -14.52
CA PHE A 174 1.05 -6.10 -14.32
C PHE A 174 2.08 -6.70 -15.27
N ASP A 175 3.13 -5.95 -15.57
CA ASP A 175 4.30 -6.47 -16.30
C ASP A 175 5.20 -7.41 -15.46
N ASP A 176 6.10 -8.08 -16.17
CA ASP A 176 7.08 -9.04 -15.63
C ASP A 176 8.29 -8.41 -14.92
N ASN A 177 8.40 -7.08 -14.83
CA ASN A 177 9.48 -6.44 -14.07
C ASN A 177 9.12 -6.40 -12.58
N VAL A 178 9.26 -7.53 -11.89
CA VAL A 178 8.78 -7.74 -10.52
C VAL A 178 9.56 -6.99 -9.44
N ASP A 179 10.75 -6.47 -9.75
CA ASP A 179 11.68 -5.87 -8.79
C ASP A 179 11.67 -4.33 -8.86
N ARG A 180 11.47 -3.70 -7.69
CA ARG A 180 11.51 -2.25 -7.54
C ARG A 180 12.91 -1.67 -7.78
N ALA A 181 13.99 -2.36 -7.39
CA ALA A 181 15.35 -1.85 -7.61
C ALA A 181 15.69 -1.76 -9.11
N SER A 182 15.17 -2.68 -9.91
CA SER A 182 15.14 -2.65 -11.37
C SER A 182 14.34 -1.46 -11.94
N TYR A 183 13.02 -1.37 -11.72
CA TYR A 183 12.23 -0.31 -12.40
C TYR A 183 12.36 1.10 -11.82
N SER A 184 12.85 1.26 -10.59
CA SER A 184 13.32 2.56 -10.08
C SER A 184 14.61 3.02 -10.78
N GLY A 185 15.38 2.07 -11.33
CA GLY A 185 16.69 2.30 -11.92
C GLY A 185 17.78 2.69 -10.90
N ASP A 186 17.50 2.60 -9.60
CA ASP A 186 18.46 2.94 -8.54
C ASP A 186 19.36 1.76 -8.12
N GLY A 187 18.88 0.51 -8.27
CA GLY A 187 19.61 -0.67 -7.80
C GLY A 187 19.77 -0.75 -6.27
N GLU A 188 19.13 0.15 -5.50
CA GLU A 188 19.32 0.25 -4.06
C GLU A 188 18.24 -0.56 -3.33
N VAL A 189 18.61 -1.76 -2.85
CA VAL A 189 17.72 -2.58 -2.00
C VAL A 189 17.71 -2.02 -0.57
N VAL A 190 17.00 -0.90 -0.38
CA VAL A 190 16.78 -0.26 0.93
C VAL A 190 15.97 -1.17 1.87
N GLN A 191 15.02 -1.91 1.30
CA GLN A 191 14.25 -2.98 1.94
C GLN A 191 14.04 -4.08 0.89
N ALA A 192 14.11 -5.34 1.31
CA ALA A 192 13.68 -6.45 0.46
C ALA A 192 12.14 -6.45 0.35
N THR A 193 11.63 -6.25 -0.86
CA THR A 193 10.22 -6.46 -1.21
C THR A 193 10.05 -7.81 -1.88
N GLY A 194 8.92 -8.49 -1.63
CA GLY A 194 8.50 -9.61 -2.46
C GLY A 194 8.26 -9.20 -3.92
N ALA A 195 8.10 -10.17 -4.81
CA ALA A 195 7.85 -9.91 -6.24
C ALA A 195 6.51 -9.17 -6.46
N ILE A 196 6.55 -8.01 -7.13
CA ILE A 196 5.37 -7.17 -7.39
C ILE A 196 4.59 -7.73 -8.59
N ARG A 197 3.50 -8.47 -8.32
CA ARG A 197 2.63 -9.18 -9.29
C ARG A 197 1.16 -8.83 -9.04
N ALA A 198 0.32 -8.89 -10.07
CA ALA A 198 -1.09 -8.49 -9.93
C ALA A 198 -1.95 -9.49 -9.13
N LEU A 199 -1.49 -10.74 -8.96
CA LEU A 199 -2.12 -11.76 -8.11
C LEU A 199 -1.11 -12.28 -7.09
N VAL A 200 -1.33 -12.00 -5.81
CA VAL A 200 -0.43 -12.44 -4.73
C VAL A 200 -1.15 -12.53 -3.38
N THR A 201 -1.25 -13.74 -2.83
CA THR A 201 -1.66 -13.99 -1.44
C THR A 201 -0.50 -13.82 -0.45
N ASN A 202 -0.83 -13.52 0.81
CA ASN A 202 0.09 -13.51 1.96
C ASN A 202 1.41 -12.73 1.72
N LYS A 203 1.31 -11.58 1.04
CA LYS A 203 2.45 -10.75 0.58
C LYS A 203 3.57 -11.53 -0.12
N GLY A 204 3.24 -12.58 -0.85
CA GLY A 204 4.20 -13.40 -1.58
C GLY A 204 5.12 -14.23 -0.69
N SER A 205 4.73 -14.48 0.57
CA SER A 205 5.53 -15.22 1.56
C SER A 205 4.83 -16.52 1.98
N VAL A 206 5.60 -17.60 2.12
CA VAL A 206 5.12 -18.92 2.54
C VAL A 206 5.99 -19.48 3.66
N THR A 207 5.34 -19.98 4.69
CA THR A 207 5.97 -20.54 5.89
C THR A 207 5.97 -22.08 5.79
N VAL A 208 7.15 -22.68 5.71
CA VAL A 208 7.32 -24.14 5.70
C VAL A 208 7.56 -24.62 7.13
N VAL A 209 6.63 -25.43 7.65
CA VAL A 209 6.71 -26.04 8.98
C VAL A 209 7.11 -27.51 8.83
N VAL A 210 8.22 -27.91 9.45
CA VAL A 210 8.79 -29.26 9.41
C VAL A 210 8.71 -29.90 10.80
N ASN A 211 7.95 -30.99 10.93
CA ASN A 211 7.66 -31.66 12.20
C ASN A 211 8.35 -33.03 12.28
N GLY A 212 8.88 -33.38 13.46
CA GLY A 212 9.49 -34.68 13.73
C GLY A 212 8.62 -35.55 14.64
N ALA A 213 8.16 -36.69 14.14
CA ALA A 213 7.35 -37.63 14.90
C ALA A 213 8.21 -38.51 15.84
N PRO A 214 7.64 -39.06 16.94
CA PRO A 214 8.34 -39.97 17.85
C PRO A 214 9.00 -41.17 17.17
N ASN A 215 8.38 -41.71 16.13
CA ASN A 215 8.88 -42.82 15.32
C ASN A 215 10.01 -42.44 14.34
N GLY A 216 10.57 -41.22 14.43
CA GLY A 216 11.68 -40.76 13.58
C GLY A 216 11.26 -40.34 12.16
N ARG A 217 9.96 -40.38 11.82
CA ARG A 217 9.45 -39.77 10.59
C ARG A 217 9.57 -38.24 10.67
N THR A 218 9.68 -37.62 9.50
CA THR A 218 9.54 -36.19 9.29
C THR A 218 8.27 -35.99 8.47
N THR A 219 7.41 -35.05 8.87
CA THR A 219 6.34 -34.49 8.02
C THR A 219 6.61 -33.01 7.81
N ALA A 220 6.03 -32.41 6.78
CA ALA A 220 6.17 -30.98 6.51
C ALA A 220 4.95 -30.46 5.76
N GLN A 221 4.66 -29.16 5.93
CA GLN A 221 3.53 -28.47 5.30
C GLN A 221 3.89 -27.01 5.00
N CYS A 222 3.24 -26.43 3.98
CA CYS A 222 3.28 -25.00 3.70
C CYS A 222 2.09 -24.30 4.38
N VAL A 223 2.31 -23.08 4.85
CA VAL A 223 1.29 -22.15 5.34
C VAL A 223 1.47 -20.81 4.59
N PRO A 224 0.52 -20.38 3.75
CA PRO A 224 -0.69 -21.11 3.35
C PRO A 224 -0.38 -22.40 2.57
N GLY A 225 -1.27 -23.39 2.66
CA GLY A 225 -1.22 -24.60 1.84
C GLY A 225 -1.73 -24.31 0.43
N SER A 226 -1.00 -24.77 -0.59
CA SER A 226 -1.28 -24.45 -2.00
C SER A 226 -0.89 -25.60 -2.92
N ASP A 227 -1.65 -25.83 -3.99
CA ASP A 227 -1.27 -26.74 -5.08
C ASP A 227 -0.11 -26.20 -5.93
N GLY A 228 0.22 -24.90 -5.80
CA GLY A 228 1.42 -24.27 -6.34
C GLY A 228 2.70 -24.60 -5.57
N PHE A 229 2.63 -25.48 -4.55
CA PHE A 229 3.77 -25.93 -3.74
C PHE A 229 3.91 -27.47 -3.73
N GLU A 230 5.15 -27.93 -3.77
CA GLU A 230 5.53 -29.34 -3.58
C GLU A 230 6.53 -29.45 -2.42
N ILE A 231 6.46 -30.52 -1.61
CA ILE A 231 7.43 -30.76 -0.54
C ILE A 231 8.06 -32.15 -0.69
N VAL A 232 9.36 -32.18 -0.99
CA VAL A 232 10.13 -33.41 -1.18
C VAL A 232 10.92 -33.71 0.10
N ILE A 233 10.45 -34.66 0.90
CA ILE A 233 11.07 -35.04 2.19
C ILE A 233 12.13 -36.13 1.98
N VAL A 234 13.40 -35.73 1.85
CA VAL A 234 14.53 -36.66 1.63
C VAL A 234 14.78 -37.48 2.90
N SER A 235 14.74 -38.80 2.74
CA SER A 235 14.98 -39.77 3.83
C SER A 235 16.38 -40.40 3.72
N PRO A 236 17.07 -40.66 4.85
CA PRO A 236 18.37 -41.32 4.81
C PRO A 236 18.22 -42.79 4.36
N PRO A 237 19.31 -43.44 3.90
CA PRO A 237 19.31 -44.87 3.59
C PRO A 237 18.85 -45.74 4.76
N LYS A 238 18.20 -46.88 4.46
CA LYS A 238 17.74 -47.87 5.46
C LYS A 238 18.86 -48.18 6.47
N GLY A 239 18.50 -48.26 7.75
CA GLY A 239 19.43 -48.51 8.86
C GLY A 239 20.13 -47.26 9.43
N ARG A 240 20.19 -46.13 8.73
CA ARG A 240 20.76 -44.89 9.29
C ARG A 240 19.68 -44.03 9.96
N ARG A 241 19.82 -43.77 11.27
CA ARG A 241 19.00 -42.77 11.99
C ARG A 241 19.16 -41.39 11.31
N ARG A 242 18.06 -40.66 11.14
CA ARG A 242 18.12 -39.23 10.78
C ARG A 242 18.94 -38.48 11.84
N ARG A 243 19.96 -37.75 11.40
CA ARG A 243 20.83 -36.89 12.21
C ARG A 243 21.14 -35.63 11.39
N GLY A 244 21.36 -34.51 12.07
CA GLY A 244 21.64 -33.21 11.46
C GLY A 244 20.47 -32.23 11.49
N ARG A 245 20.81 -30.93 11.59
CA ARG A 245 19.88 -29.79 11.60
C ARG A 245 18.97 -29.83 10.36
N VAL A 246 17.70 -29.47 10.51
CA VAL A 246 16.78 -29.36 9.37
C VAL A 246 17.29 -28.33 8.38
N SER A 247 17.48 -28.75 7.13
CA SER A 247 17.74 -27.86 6.01
C SER A 247 16.64 -28.00 4.97
N ILE A 248 16.30 -26.88 4.35
CA ILE A 248 15.23 -26.76 3.37
C ILE A 248 15.83 -25.91 2.24
N THR A 249 15.85 -26.45 1.03
CA THR A 249 16.20 -25.73 -0.19
C THR A 249 14.97 -25.58 -1.07
N THR A 250 14.94 -24.56 -1.93
CA THR A 250 13.83 -24.28 -2.83
C THR A 250 14.29 -24.29 -4.29
N SER A 251 13.44 -24.80 -5.17
CA SER A 251 13.55 -24.65 -6.63
C SER A 251 12.18 -24.36 -7.24
N ARG A 252 12.11 -24.13 -8.56
CA ARG A 252 10.86 -23.87 -9.30
C ARG A 252 10.80 -24.80 -10.51
N ARG A 253 9.66 -25.48 -10.71
CA ARG A 253 9.34 -26.29 -11.90
C ARG A 253 8.94 -25.40 -13.08
N ALA A 254 8.90 -25.99 -14.29
CA ALA A 254 8.57 -25.25 -15.52
C ALA A 254 7.11 -24.75 -15.57
N ASP A 255 6.20 -25.45 -14.91
CA ASP A 255 4.80 -25.09 -14.64
C ASP A 255 4.64 -23.93 -13.62
N GLY A 256 5.74 -23.53 -12.96
CA GLY A 256 5.77 -22.51 -11.92
C GLY A 256 5.65 -23.03 -10.49
N VAL A 257 5.38 -24.32 -10.24
CA VAL A 257 5.30 -24.89 -8.89
C VAL A 257 6.63 -24.76 -8.16
N GLN A 258 6.59 -24.31 -6.90
CA GLN A 258 7.78 -24.16 -6.06
C GLN A 258 7.99 -25.42 -5.22
N VAL A 259 9.19 -26.00 -5.31
CA VAL A 259 9.54 -27.30 -4.70
C VAL A 259 10.46 -27.08 -3.50
N PHE A 260 9.99 -27.45 -2.31
CA PHE A 260 10.73 -27.39 -1.06
C PHE A 260 11.36 -28.76 -0.75
N THR A 261 12.68 -28.88 -0.92
CA THR A 261 13.41 -30.10 -0.61
C THR A 261 13.86 -30.08 0.86
N VAL A 262 13.26 -30.93 1.68
CA VAL A 262 13.47 -31.00 3.14
C VAL A 262 14.44 -32.12 3.49
N THR A 263 15.47 -31.80 4.26
CA THR A 263 16.52 -32.72 4.74
C THR A 263 16.73 -32.59 6.25
N GLY A 264 17.31 -33.62 6.89
CA GLY A 264 17.54 -33.65 8.34
C GLY A 264 16.31 -34.07 9.14
N TRP A 265 16.29 -33.72 10.44
CA TRP A 265 15.19 -34.03 11.38
C TRP A 265 15.21 -33.04 12.56
N PRO A 266 14.06 -32.48 12.98
CA PRO A 266 14.02 -31.54 14.09
C PRO A 266 14.14 -32.22 15.47
N GLY A 267 13.96 -33.55 15.53
CA GLY A 267 13.83 -34.33 16.76
C GLY A 267 12.38 -34.76 17.01
N ALA A 268 12.18 -35.73 17.91
CA ALA A 268 10.85 -36.21 18.28
C ALA A 268 10.06 -35.10 19.00
N ASN A 269 8.81 -34.90 18.60
CA ASN A 269 7.90 -33.85 19.09
C ASN A 269 8.51 -32.44 19.00
N ARG A 270 9.31 -32.19 17.94
CA ARG A 270 9.90 -30.88 17.65
C ARG A 270 9.53 -30.42 16.25
N SER A 271 9.44 -29.11 16.09
CA SER A 271 9.14 -28.43 14.85
C SER A 271 10.28 -27.48 14.48
N VAL A 272 10.51 -27.29 13.18
CA VAL A 272 11.35 -26.22 12.63
C VAL A 272 10.52 -25.48 11.58
N THR A 273 10.37 -24.18 11.78
CA THR A 273 9.66 -23.26 10.88
C THR A 273 10.67 -22.43 10.09
N LYS A 274 10.37 -22.13 8.81
CA LYS A 274 11.11 -21.15 8.01
C LYS A 274 10.16 -20.43 7.04
N VAL A 275 10.29 -19.11 6.95
CA VAL A 275 9.62 -18.30 5.92
C VAL A 275 10.45 -18.31 4.63
N PHE A 276 9.77 -18.34 3.49
CA PHE A 276 10.36 -18.22 2.15
C PHE A 276 9.55 -17.23 1.31
N GLN A 277 10.22 -16.52 0.42
CA GLN A 277 9.54 -15.80 -0.66
C GLN A 277 9.04 -16.80 -1.72
N MET A 278 7.84 -16.55 -2.24
CA MET A 278 7.24 -17.33 -3.32
C MET A 278 7.96 -17.05 -4.64
N THR A 279 8.47 -18.09 -5.31
CA THR A 279 9.12 -17.95 -6.63
C THR A 279 8.11 -17.74 -7.76
N SER A 280 6.83 -17.94 -7.48
CA SER A 280 5.70 -17.84 -8.42
C SER A 280 4.41 -17.41 -7.69
N PRO A 281 4.31 -16.16 -7.19
CA PRO A 281 3.24 -15.77 -6.27
C PRO A 281 1.83 -16.02 -6.79
N ALA A 282 1.59 -15.81 -8.08
CA ALA A 282 0.27 -16.03 -8.70
C ALA A 282 -0.11 -17.52 -8.80
N VAL A 283 0.81 -18.40 -9.20
CA VAL A 283 0.58 -19.87 -9.22
C VAL A 283 0.34 -20.38 -7.79
N ALA A 284 1.11 -19.88 -6.82
CA ALA A 284 0.87 -20.16 -5.41
C ALA A 284 -0.52 -19.65 -4.95
N THR A 285 -0.97 -18.49 -5.44
CA THR A 285 -2.29 -17.92 -5.10
C THR A 285 -3.43 -18.73 -5.71
N ALA A 286 -3.36 -19.08 -7.00
CA ALA A 286 -4.32 -19.99 -7.64
C ALA A 286 -4.34 -21.37 -6.98
N GLY A 287 -3.19 -21.88 -6.52
CA GLY A 287 -3.13 -23.11 -5.75
C GLY A 287 -3.68 -23.01 -4.31
N VAL A 288 -3.74 -21.83 -3.68
CA VAL A 288 -4.53 -21.66 -2.44
C VAL A 288 -6.02 -21.66 -2.78
N PHE A 289 -6.40 -20.95 -3.85
CA PHE A 289 -7.79 -20.84 -4.30
C PHE A 289 -8.38 -22.19 -4.74
N SER A 290 -7.64 -23.01 -5.50
CA SER A 290 -7.98 -24.40 -5.85
C SER A 290 -8.36 -25.22 -4.61
N ARG A 291 -7.53 -25.18 -3.56
CA ARG A 291 -7.80 -25.87 -2.29
C ARG A 291 -8.99 -25.29 -1.53
N ARG A 292 -9.34 -24.01 -1.74
CA ARG A 292 -10.55 -23.39 -1.17
C ARG A 292 -11.82 -23.74 -1.94
N LEU A 293 -11.76 -23.88 -3.27
CA LEU A 293 -12.83 -24.49 -4.07
C LEU A 293 -13.11 -25.92 -3.59
N GLN A 294 -12.07 -26.76 -3.52
CA GLN A 294 -12.18 -28.15 -3.06
C GLN A 294 -12.71 -28.24 -1.61
N ALA A 295 -12.19 -27.43 -0.68
CA ALA A 295 -12.70 -27.40 0.70
C ALA A 295 -14.15 -26.88 0.81
N GLY A 296 -14.53 -25.95 -0.07
CA GLY A 296 -15.90 -25.47 -0.25
C GLY A 296 -16.81 -26.45 -1.00
N GLY A 297 -16.33 -27.64 -1.38
CA GLY A 297 -17.12 -28.67 -2.06
C GLY A 297 -17.39 -28.37 -3.55
N VAL A 298 -16.45 -27.71 -4.23
CA VAL A 298 -16.38 -27.62 -5.69
C VAL A 298 -15.26 -28.51 -6.18
N ASP A 299 -15.60 -29.55 -6.96
CA ASP A 299 -14.62 -30.47 -7.55
C ASP A 299 -13.70 -29.73 -8.54
N VAL A 300 -12.41 -30.06 -8.53
CA VAL A 300 -11.40 -29.55 -9.49
C VAL A 300 -10.59 -30.74 -10.00
N ASP A 301 -10.73 -31.06 -11.29
CA ASP A 301 -10.09 -32.23 -11.92
C ASP A 301 -8.66 -31.95 -12.43
N GLY A 302 -8.36 -30.70 -12.80
CA GLY A 302 -7.09 -30.30 -13.38
C GLY A 302 -6.03 -29.87 -12.36
N THR A 303 -5.09 -29.05 -12.83
CA THR A 303 -3.92 -28.58 -12.07
C THR A 303 -3.91 -27.05 -11.94
N VAL A 304 -2.86 -26.49 -11.33
CA VAL A 304 -2.62 -25.03 -11.28
C VAL A 304 -1.33 -24.66 -11.99
N ALA A 305 -1.40 -23.58 -12.79
CA ALA A 305 -0.28 -23.03 -13.56
C ALA A 305 -0.54 -21.55 -13.87
N ALA A 306 0.44 -20.84 -14.44
CA ALA A 306 0.24 -19.47 -14.92
C ALA A 306 -0.21 -19.47 -16.39
N GLN A 307 -1.31 -18.79 -16.70
CA GLN A 307 -1.79 -18.57 -18.07
C GLN A 307 -2.68 -17.33 -18.14
N GLN A 308 -2.51 -16.50 -19.17
CA GLN A 308 -3.40 -15.36 -19.41
C GLN A 308 -4.82 -15.83 -19.77
N ALA A 309 -5.83 -15.14 -19.25
CA ALA A 309 -7.23 -15.40 -19.56
C ALA A 309 -7.56 -15.07 -21.04
N PRO A 310 -8.36 -15.90 -21.73
CA PRO A 310 -8.82 -15.60 -23.08
C PRO A 310 -9.54 -14.24 -23.18
N ARG A 311 -9.41 -13.57 -24.32
CA ARG A 311 -10.04 -12.25 -24.59
C ARG A 311 -11.58 -12.23 -24.55
N ARG A 312 -12.23 -13.39 -24.46
CA ARG A 312 -13.69 -13.55 -24.40
C ARG A 312 -14.05 -14.56 -23.31
N THR A 313 -14.03 -14.11 -22.07
CA THR A 313 -14.45 -14.90 -20.91
C THR A 313 -15.73 -14.33 -20.29
N ARG A 314 -16.47 -15.19 -19.60
CA ARG A 314 -17.58 -14.88 -18.70
C ARG A 314 -17.05 -14.88 -17.26
N ARG A 315 -17.37 -13.83 -16.50
CA ARG A 315 -17.13 -13.79 -15.05
C ARG A 315 -18.10 -14.74 -14.35
N ILE A 316 -17.56 -15.62 -13.50
CA ILE A 316 -18.30 -16.50 -12.60
C ILE A 316 -18.51 -15.76 -11.26
N ALA A 317 -17.42 -15.25 -10.69
CA ALA A 317 -17.38 -14.61 -9.39
C ALA A 317 -16.36 -13.46 -9.37
N ALA A 318 -16.41 -12.59 -8.35
CA ALA A 318 -15.38 -11.58 -8.12
C ALA A 318 -15.32 -11.17 -6.64
N PHE A 319 -14.12 -11.19 -6.07
CA PHE A 319 -13.81 -10.56 -4.80
C PHE A 319 -13.49 -9.07 -5.02
N ARG A 320 -13.87 -8.20 -4.07
CA ARG A 320 -13.76 -6.74 -4.21
C ARG A 320 -13.22 -6.13 -2.92
N ARG A 321 -12.02 -5.55 -2.93
CA ARG A 321 -11.51 -4.75 -1.80
C ARG A 321 -11.66 -3.26 -2.07
N SER A 322 -12.17 -2.48 -1.11
CA SER A 322 -12.29 -1.03 -1.31
C SER A 322 -10.91 -0.37 -1.41
N ILE A 323 -10.84 0.76 -2.14
CA ILE A 323 -9.61 1.56 -2.21
C ILE A 323 -9.27 2.15 -0.83
N GLU A 324 -10.26 2.40 0.04
CA GLU A 324 -10.03 2.89 1.41
C GLU A 324 -9.32 1.85 2.28
N ASP A 325 -9.72 0.57 2.22
CA ASP A 325 -9.07 -0.50 2.99
C ASP A 325 -7.62 -0.70 2.54
N PHE A 326 -7.42 -0.81 1.22
CA PHE A 326 -6.08 -1.04 0.66
C PHE A 326 -5.14 0.14 0.93
N CYS A 327 -5.59 1.37 0.65
CA CYS A 327 -4.80 2.56 0.93
C CYS A 327 -4.64 2.83 2.43
N SER A 328 -5.55 2.37 3.31
CA SER A 328 -5.37 2.46 4.76
C SER A 328 -4.19 1.63 5.24
N VAL A 329 -3.99 0.41 4.75
CA VAL A 329 -2.78 -0.36 5.12
C VAL A 329 -1.51 0.31 4.55
N VAL A 330 -1.55 0.74 3.28
CA VAL A 330 -0.45 1.47 2.62
C VAL A 330 -0.04 2.72 3.41
N ASN A 331 -1.00 3.54 3.84
CA ASN A 331 -0.72 4.84 4.46
C ASN A 331 -0.50 4.74 5.98
N LYS A 332 -1.34 4.00 6.73
CA LYS A 332 -1.18 3.81 8.19
C LYS A 332 0.05 3.00 8.56
N ARG A 333 0.28 1.84 7.93
CA ARG A 333 1.48 1.00 8.17
C ARG A 333 2.69 1.46 7.36
N SER A 334 2.52 2.42 6.43
CA SER A 334 3.59 2.89 5.53
C SER A 334 4.18 1.80 4.63
N ASP A 335 3.41 0.76 4.33
CA ASP A 335 3.86 -0.47 3.67
C ASP A 335 4.42 -0.19 2.26
N ASN A 336 5.68 -0.59 2.03
CA ASN A 336 6.37 -0.34 0.77
C ASN A 336 5.96 -1.34 -0.32
N PHE A 337 5.74 -2.61 0.02
CA PHE A 337 5.33 -3.65 -0.92
C PHE A 337 3.94 -3.35 -1.49
N LEU A 338 2.98 -2.98 -0.64
CA LEU A 338 1.64 -2.59 -1.08
C LEU A 338 1.66 -1.27 -1.88
N ALA A 339 2.52 -0.31 -1.54
CA ALA A 339 2.64 0.93 -2.31
C ALA A 339 3.23 0.75 -3.72
N GLU A 340 4.06 -0.26 -3.95
CA GLU A 340 4.48 -0.62 -5.31
C GLU A 340 3.38 -1.37 -6.09
N HIS A 341 2.45 -2.05 -5.41
CA HIS A 341 1.23 -2.53 -6.07
C HIS A 341 0.31 -1.36 -6.44
N VAL A 342 0.17 -0.33 -5.57
CA VAL A 342 -0.48 0.95 -5.94
C VAL A 342 0.18 1.56 -7.18
N PHE A 343 1.52 1.59 -7.22
CA PHE A 343 2.28 2.13 -8.34
C PHE A 343 1.98 1.39 -9.66
N LYS A 344 2.12 0.06 -9.68
CA LYS A 344 1.79 -0.73 -10.89
C LYS A 344 0.31 -0.65 -11.26
N MET A 345 -0.63 -0.63 -10.29
CA MET A 345 -2.05 -0.39 -10.56
C MET A 345 -2.29 0.94 -11.28
N VAL A 346 -1.64 2.03 -10.85
CA VAL A 346 -1.75 3.36 -11.50
C VAL A 346 -1.27 3.33 -12.97
N GLY A 347 -0.31 2.47 -13.31
CA GLY A 347 0.07 2.20 -14.70
C GLY A 347 -0.96 1.35 -15.47
N ALA A 348 -1.34 0.22 -14.88
CA ALA A 348 -2.23 -0.79 -15.48
C ALA A 348 -3.65 -0.28 -15.75
N LEU A 349 -4.19 0.58 -14.87
CA LEU A 349 -5.49 1.23 -15.05
C LEU A 349 -5.53 2.20 -16.24
N CYS A 350 -4.38 2.57 -16.80
CA CYS A 350 -4.27 3.35 -18.04
C CYS A 350 -4.06 2.47 -19.29
N GLY A 351 -4.21 1.14 -19.17
CA GLY A 351 -4.12 0.19 -20.29
C GLY A 351 -2.69 -0.19 -20.71
N ASP A 352 -1.68 0.20 -19.95
CA ASP A 352 -0.31 -0.30 -20.12
C ASP A 352 -0.09 -1.51 -19.21
N HIS A 353 0.12 -2.68 -19.81
CA HIS A 353 0.39 -3.94 -19.09
C HIS A 353 1.81 -4.47 -19.34
N THR A 354 2.68 -3.70 -20.02
CA THR A 354 4.04 -4.12 -20.38
C THR A 354 5.14 -3.23 -19.78
N THR A 355 4.81 -1.99 -19.40
CA THR A 355 5.71 -1.05 -18.73
C THR A 355 5.03 -0.26 -17.59
N THR A 356 4.22 -0.94 -16.75
CA THR A 356 3.41 -0.32 -15.70
C THR A 356 4.14 0.72 -14.83
N PRO A 357 5.41 0.55 -14.36
CA PRO A 357 6.14 1.62 -13.67
C PRO A 357 6.38 2.87 -14.52
N THR A 358 6.70 2.71 -15.80
CA THR A 358 6.97 3.83 -16.73
C THR A 358 5.70 4.67 -16.94
N THR A 359 4.56 4.01 -17.11
CA THR A 359 3.27 4.70 -17.20
C THR A 359 2.86 5.29 -15.84
N ALA A 360 3.10 4.60 -14.72
CA ALA A 360 2.80 5.12 -13.38
C ALA A 360 3.54 6.43 -13.06
N LYS A 361 4.86 6.52 -13.35
CA LYS A 361 5.66 7.77 -13.20
C LYS A 361 5.03 8.95 -13.95
N ARG A 362 4.61 8.70 -15.20
CA ARG A 362 3.96 9.66 -16.09
C ARG A 362 2.58 10.06 -15.57
N VAL A 363 1.74 9.09 -15.19
CA VAL A 363 0.39 9.31 -14.67
C VAL A 363 0.40 10.10 -13.36
N MET A 364 1.32 9.81 -12.44
CA MET A 364 1.50 10.59 -11.20
C MET A 364 1.84 12.05 -11.49
N LEU A 365 2.71 12.35 -12.47
CA LEU A 365 3.00 13.74 -12.88
C LEU A 365 1.79 14.42 -13.53
N THR A 366 1.11 13.76 -14.48
CA THR A 366 -0.07 14.34 -15.16
C THR A 366 -1.29 14.49 -14.25
N SER A 367 -1.35 13.72 -13.15
CA SER A 367 -2.36 13.89 -12.10
C SER A 367 -2.16 15.22 -11.36
N LEU A 368 -0.92 15.68 -11.15
CA LEU A 368 -0.64 17.01 -10.59
C LEU A 368 -1.09 18.12 -11.54
N ASP A 369 -0.78 17.99 -12.84
CA ASP A 369 -1.25 18.94 -13.87
C ASP A 369 -2.78 19.01 -13.90
N THR A 370 -3.47 17.86 -13.82
CA THR A 370 -4.94 17.74 -13.78
C THR A 370 -5.54 18.39 -12.53
N LEU A 371 -4.90 18.21 -11.37
CA LEU A 371 -5.31 18.79 -10.08
C LEU A 371 -4.90 20.26 -9.91
N LYS A 372 -4.21 20.86 -10.90
CA LYS A 372 -3.63 22.21 -10.86
C LYS A 372 -2.67 22.39 -9.67
N VAL A 373 -1.78 21.42 -9.51
CA VAL A 373 -0.71 21.36 -8.51
C VAL A 373 0.64 21.57 -9.20
N SER A 374 1.50 22.40 -8.62
CA SER A 374 2.84 22.64 -9.14
C SER A 374 3.72 21.39 -9.07
N ARG A 375 4.02 20.80 -10.23
CA ARG A 375 5.00 19.70 -10.38
C ARG A 375 6.45 20.16 -10.61
N THR A 376 6.76 21.41 -10.30
CA THR A 376 8.13 21.95 -10.39
C THR A 376 9.09 21.12 -9.54
N GLY A 377 10.22 20.72 -10.13
CA GLY A 377 11.22 19.85 -9.48
C GLY A 377 10.76 18.43 -9.13
N CYS A 378 9.54 18.02 -9.53
CA CYS A 378 8.99 16.72 -9.15
C CYS A 378 9.57 15.57 -9.99
N VAL A 379 10.00 14.51 -9.33
CA VAL A 379 10.54 13.29 -9.95
C VAL A 379 10.01 12.07 -9.18
N PHE A 380 9.41 11.12 -9.90
CA PHE A 380 9.01 9.82 -9.36
C PHE A 380 9.79 8.70 -10.05
N ASN A 381 10.32 7.77 -9.24
CA ASN A 381 11.04 6.58 -9.69
C ASN A 381 10.37 5.30 -9.17
N ASP A 382 9.73 5.38 -8.00
CA ASP A 382 8.89 4.33 -7.42
C ASP A 382 7.67 4.95 -6.70
N GLY A 383 6.68 4.13 -6.30
CA GLY A 383 5.46 4.61 -5.64
C GLY A 383 5.48 4.51 -4.12
N SER A 384 6.43 3.77 -3.55
CA SER A 384 6.61 3.65 -2.09
C SER A 384 7.38 4.82 -1.48
N GLY A 385 8.29 5.46 -2.24
CA GLY A 385 9.21 6.43 -1.68
C GLY A 385 10.54 5.83 -1.17
N LEU A 386 10.84 4.56 -1.47
CA LEU A 386 12.14 3.96 -1.13
C LEU A 386 13.27 4.57 -1.97
N SER A 387 13.02 4.91 -3.23
CA SER A 387 14.02 5.49 -4.10
C SER A 387 14.46 6.88 -3.64
N ARG A 388 15.75 7.00 -3.28
CA ARG A 388 16.39 8.29 -2.97
C ARG A 388 16.43 9.27 -4.14
N ARG A 389 16.03 8.84 -5.35
CA ARG A 389 15.93 9.68 -6.55
C ARG A 389 14.58 10.38 -6.68
N ASN A 390 13.58 10.00 -5.88
CA ASN A 390 12.31 10.73 -5.79
C ASN A 390 12.55 12.17 -5.32
N ARG A 391 11.84 13.13 -5.91
CA ARG A 391 11.90 14.56 -5.57
C ARG A 391 10.51 15.15 -5.55
N VAL A 392 10.17 15.89 -4.50
CA VAL A 392 8.96 16.73 -4.39
C VAL A 392 9.24 17.91 -3.45
N SER A 393 8.48 19.00 -3.58
CA SER A 393 8.56 20.16 -2.69
C SER A 393 7.43 20.18 -1.67
N ALA A 394 7.57 20.90 -0.56
CA ALA A 394 6.48 21.05 0.41
C ALA A 394 5.29 21.85 -0.15
N ARG A 395 5.53 22.73 -1.14
CA ARG A 395 4.46 23.33 -1.95
C ARG A 395 3.66 22.25 -2.67
N THR A 396 4.32 21.37 -3.42
CA THR A 396 3.67 20.29 -4.17
C THR A 396 2.84 19.38 -3.26
N GLU A 397 3.39 18.94 -2.12
CA GLU A 397 2.65 18.07 -1.18
C GLU A 397 1.45 18.80 -0.55
N THR A 398 1.61 20.06 -0.15
CA THR A 398 0.49 20.82 0.45
C THR A 398 -0.58 21.17 -0.58
N GLU A 399 -0.19 21.48 -1.83
CA GLU A 399 -1.12 21.73 -2.94
C GLU A 399 -1.87 20.46 -3.35
N LEU A 400 -1.22 19.28 -3.34
CA LEU A 400 -1.86 17.99 -3.55
C LEU A 400 -2.90 17.72 -2.45
N LEU A 401 -2.55 17.89 -1.18
CA LEU A 401 -3.48 17.73 -0.06
C LEU A 401 -4.66 18.71 -0.17
N ARG A 402 -4.40 19.98 -0.51
CA ARG A 402 -5.44 21.00 -0.79
C ARG A 402 -6.34 20.62 -1.96
N ALA A 403 -5.82 19.97 -3.00
CA ALA A 403 -6.60 19.50 -4.15
C ALA A 403 -7.45 18.28 -3.78
N ILE A 404 -6.86 17.29 -3.10
CA ILE A 404 -7.56 16.10 -2.58
C ILE A 404 -8.69 16.49 -1.63
N TYR A 405 -8.48 17.49 -0.76
CA TYR A 405 -9.49 18.00 0.17
C TYR A 405 -10.76 18.52 -0.52
N ARG A 406 -10.70 18.83 -1.82
CA ARG A 406 -11.83 19.31 -2.64
C ARG A 406 -12.51 18.21 -3.48
N MET A 407 -12.04 16.97 -3.39
CA MET A 407 -12.61 15.83 -4.11
C MET A 407 -13.80 15.21 -3.34
N PRO A 408 -14.79 14.59 -4.01
CA PRO A 408 -15.89 13.90 -3.32
C PRO A 408 -15.43 12.82 -2.33
N TRP A 409 -14.24 12.24 -2.58
CA TRP A 409 -13.62 11.18 -1.78
C TRP A 409 -12.59 11.70 -0.75
N ALA A 410 -12.53 13.01 -0.48
CA ALA A 410 -11.60 13.62 0.47
C ALA A 410 -11.60 12.96 1.86
N THR A 411 -12.79 12.63 2.39
CA THR A 411 -12.96 11.97 3.70
C THR A 411 -12.35 10.58 3.71
N SER A 412 -12.61 9.79 2.66
CA SER A 412 -12.06 8.44 2.50
C SER A 412 -10.54 8.47 2.48
N PHE A 413 -9.94 9.30 1.63
CA PHE A 413 -8.49 9.47 1.59
C PHE A 413 -7.91 9.92 2.96
N LYS A 414 -8.57 10.86 3.64
CA LYS A 414 -8.18 11.34 4.99
C LYS A 414 -8.26 10.25 6.07
N ASN A 415 -9.10 9.23 5.93
CA ASN A 415 -9.16 8.10 6.85
C ASN A 415 -7.95 7.17 6.72
N THR A 416 -7.40 7.04 5.51
CA THR A 416 -6.19 6.21 5.26
C THR A 416 -4.94 6.71 5.97
N LEU A 417 -4.90 7.98 6.38
CA LEU A 417 -3.72 8.58 7.01
C LEU A 417 -3.52 8.11 8.46
N PRO A 418 -2.28 7.95 8.93
CA PRO A 418 -1.98 7.79 10.36
C PRO A 418 -2.58 8.92 11.22
N ILE A 419 -3.05 8.58 12.42
CA ILE A 419 -3.63 9.53 13.39
C ILE A 419 -2.68 9.70 14.59
N ALA A 420 -2.33 10.93 14.92
CA ALA A 420 -1.42 11.26 16.02
C ALA A 420 -1.90 10.73 17.38
N GLY A 421 -1.00 10.07 18.10
CA GLY A 421 -1.25 9.45 19.40
C GLY A 421 -2.26 8.29 19.38
N VAL A 422 -2.67 7.80 18.19
CA VAL A 422 -3.74 6.81 18.03
C VAL A 422 -3.32 5.63 17.15
N ASP A 423 -2.87 5.84 15.90
CA ASP A 423 -2.62 4.72 14.98
C ASP A 423 -1.42 4.84 14.02
N GLY A 424 -1.09 3.71 13.39
CA GLY A 424 -0.08 3.63 12.35
C GLY A 424 1.33 4.06 12.78
N THR A 425 1.99 4.83 11.92
CA THR A 425 3.31 5.43 12.16
C THR A 425 3.28 6.69 13.03
N LEU A 426 2.10 7.16 13.47
CA LEU A 426 1.95 8.27 14.42
C LEU A 426 1.44 7.82 15.82
N ARG A 427 1.17 6.52 16.03
CA ARG A 427 0.64 5.96 17.29
C ARG A 427 1.41 6.40 18.53
N GLY A 428 2.74 6.49 18.42
CA GLY A 428 3.69 6.86 19.49
C GLY A 428 4.18 8.31 19.42
N ARG A 429 3.51 9.21 18.67
CA ARG A 429 3.95 10.60 18.46
C ARG A 429 2.91 11.58 18.99
N MET A 430 3.40 12.65 19.63
CA MET A 430 2.61 13.82 20.08
C MET A 430 1.58 13.54 21.20
N HIS A 431 1.77 12.50 22.02
CA HIS A 431 0.94 12.25 23.23
C HIS A 431 0.93 13.46 24.18
N GLY A 432 -0.17 13.63 24.92
CA GLY A 432 -0.33 14.71 25.89
C GLY A 432 -0.55 16.11 25.29
N THR A 433 -0.83 16.23 23.98
CA THR A 433 -0.96 17.51 23.28
C THR A 433 -2.25 17.62 22.47
N ALA A 434 -2.59 18.84 22.04
CA ALA A 434 -3.73 19.12 21.16
C ALA A 434 -3.68 18.43 19.77
N ALA A 435 -2.54 17.81 19.41
CA ALA A 435 -2.40 17.06 18.17
C ALA A 435 -3.06 15.66 18.23
N VAL A 436 -3.24 15.06 19.41
CA VAL A 436 -3.78 13.69 19.56
C VAL A 436 -5.18 13.58 18.97
N GLY A 437 -5.43 12.57 18.14
CA GLY A 437 -6.71 12.37 17.42
C GLY A 437 -7.00 13.37 16.29
N ASN A 438 -6.33 14.53 16.30
CA ASN A 438 -6.55 15.69 15.42
C ASN A 438 -5.63 15.68 14.20
N VAL A 439 -4.31 15.59 14.40
CA VAL A 439 -3.33 15.54 13.32
C VAL A 439 -3.45 14.20 12.59
N ARG A 440 -3.75 14.26 11.29
CA ARG A 440 -3.79 13.10 10.39
C ARG A 440 -2.80 13.29 9.25
N ALA A 441 -1.67 12.59 9.30
CA ALA A 441 -0.54 12.87 8.41
C ALA A 441 0.29 11.62 8.06
N LYS A 442 0.76 11.57 6.82
CA LYS A 442 1.69 10.55 6.34
C LYS A 442 3.11 10.91 6.76
N THR A 443 3.81 9.94 7.34
CA THR A 443 5.25 10.03 7.66
C THR A 443 6.13 9.57 6.50
N GLY A 444 7.29 10.22 6.33
CA GLY A 444 8.44 9.76 5.56
C GLY A 444 9.67 9.57 6.45
N THR A 445 10.48 8.53 6.19
CA THR A 445 11.80 8.35 6.82
C THR A 445 12.69 7.50 5.91
N LEU A 446 13.93 7.92 5.72
CA LEU A 446 15.05 7.11 5.21
C LEU A 446 16.33 7.52 5.94
N ARG A 447 17.45 6.83 5.71
CA ARG A 447 18.77 7.36 6.11
C ARG A 447 18.98 8.73 5.45
N ASN A 448 19.11 9.76 6.30
CA ASN A 448 19.24 11.19 5.97
C ASN A 448 17.96 11.88 5.44
N VAL A 449 16.76 11.34 5.70
CA VAL A 449 15.47 11.95 5.31
C VAL A 449 14.43 11.79 6.42
N SER A 450 13.68 12.85 6.73
CA SER A 450 12.43 12.79 7.48
C SER A 450 11.37 13.69 6.85
N ALA A 451 10.11 13.26 6.86
CA ALA A 451 8.99 14.07 6.37
C ALA A 451 7.69 13.80 7.13
N LEU A 452 6.81 14.81 7.17
CA LEU A 452 5.46 14.73 7.70
C LEU A 452 4.53 15.64 6.90
N ALA A 453 3.49 15.08 6.28
CA ALA A 453 2.52 15.86 5.50
C ALA A 453 1.08 15.34 5.68
N GLY A 454 0.12 16.26 5.80
CA GLY A 454 -1.27 15.90 6.04
C GLY A 454 -2.14 17.08 6.49
N TYR A 455 -3.09 16.79 7.38
CA TYR A 455 -4.11 17.72 7.83
C TYR A 455 -4.09 17.90 9.36
N VAL A 456 -4.49 19.08 9.82
CA VAL A 456 -4.69 19.40 11.24
C VAL A 456 -5.80 20.45 11.36
N THR A 457 -6.53 20.42 12.47
CA THR A 457 -7.52 21.45 12.84
C THR A 457 -6.94 22.28 13.98
N THR A 458 -7.04 23.61 13.90
CA THR A 458 -6.56 24.52 14.95
C THR A 458 -7.53 24.53 16.14
N ALA A 459 -7.13 25.09 17.28
CA ALA A 459 -7.98 25.22 18.46
C ALA A 459 -9.20 26.15 18.24
N ASP A 460 -9.14 27.01 17.22
CA ASP A 460 -10.28 27.85 16.76
C ASP A 460 -11.15 27.15 15.68
N GLY A 461 -10.84 25.90 15.31
CA GLY A 461 -11.58 25.13 14.32
C GLY A 461 -11.15 25.31 12.86
N GLU A 462 -10.10 26.11 12.59
CA GLU A 462 -9.59 26.30 11.23
C GLU A 462 -8.92 25.03 10.71
N ARG A 463 -9.20 24.65 9.46
CA ARG A 463 -8.72 23.44 8.82
C ARG A 463 -7.48 23.74 7.98
N LEU A 464 -6.37 23.10 8.31
CA LEU A 464 -5.08 23.31 7.65
C LEU A 464 -4.63 22.05 6.90
N ALA A 465 -3.94 22.26 5.78
CA ALA A 465 -3.05 21.28 5.17
C ALA A 465 -1.60 21.73 5.35
N PHE A 466 -0.68 20.79 5.54
CA PHE A 466 0.74 21.09 5.73
C PHE A 466 1.63 20.00 5.15
N ALA A 467 2.87 20.37 4.84
CA ALA A 467 3.95 19.44 4.52
C ALA A 467 5.28 19.98 5.04
N PHE A 468 6.06 19.11 5.68
CA PHE A 468 7.42 19.34 6.12
C PHE A 468 8.30 18.23 5.56
N VAL A 469 9.34 18.57 4.78
CA VAL A 469 10.28 17.63 4.18
C VAL A 469 11.70 18.07 4.53
N SER A 470 12.46 17.21 5.22
CA SER A 470 13.79 17.52 5.76
C SER A 470 14.84 16.50 5.29
N ASN A 471 15.90 16.99 4.64
CA ASN A 471 17.04 16.19 4.16
C ASN A 471 18.31 16.57 4.94
N GLY A 472 19.06 15.57 5.42
CA GLY A 472 20.29 15.78 6.19
C GLY A 472 20.47 14.72 7.27
N PRO A 473 21.60 14.69 7.99
CA PRO A 473 21.93 13.59 8.90
C PRO A 473 21.05 13.52 10.15
N ASN A 474 20.45 14.64 10.59
CA ASN A 474 19.75 14.73 11.88
C ASN A 474 18.28 14.27 11.82
N VAL A 475 18.04 13.04 11.35
CA VAL A 475 16.70 12.47 11.15
C VAL A 475 15.86 12.47 12.43
N HIS A 476 16.45 12.19 13.60
CA HIS A 476 15.74 12.25 14.89
C HIS A 476 15.33 13.68 15.23
N GLY A 477 16.24 14.65 15.10
CA GLY A 477 15.93 16.07 15.34
C GLY A 477 14.82 16.59 14.42
N TYR A 478 14.81 16.21 13.14
CA TYR A 478 13.74 16.57 12.21
C TYR A 478 12.38 16.02 12.66
N LYS A 479 12.29 14.78 13.17
CA LYS A 479 11.04 14.24 13.74
C LYS A 479 10.56 15.00 14.97
N GLY A 480 11.50 15.48 15.79
CA GLY A 480 11.20 16.40 16.90
C GLY A 480 10.61 17.71 16.40
N THR A 481 11.23 18.33 15.39
CA THR A 481 10.73 19.57 14.76
C THR A 481 9.36 19.37 14.11
N GLU A 482 9.15 18.28 13.36
CA GLU A 482 7.85 17.91 12.77
C GLU A 482 6.75 17.81 13.84
N ASN A 483 7.03 17.15 14.96
CA ASN A 483 6.09 17.03 16.08
C ASN A 483 5.75 18.43 16.63
N LEU A 484 6.76 19.22 16.99
CA LEU A 484 6.57 20.55 17.59
C LEU A 484 5.84 21.51 16.65
N ALA A 485 6.07 21.42 15.34
CA ALA A 485 5.34 22.19 14.34
C ALA A 485 3.87 21.75 14.23
N ALA A 486 3.60 20.43 14.14
CA ALA A 486 2.23 19.91 14.08
C ALA A 486 1.42 20.19 15.37
N ILE A 487 2.08 20.12 16.53
CA ILE A 487 1.53 20.54 17.83
C ILE A 487 1.21 22.04 17.81
N ALA A 488 2.14 22.89 17.38
CA ALA A 488 1.92 24.34 17.29
C ALA A 488 0.76 24.74 16.37
N LEU A 489 0.49 23.96 15.31
CA LEU A 489 -0.68 24.14 14.44
C LEU A 489 -1.98 23.69 15.11
N ALA A 490 -1.97 22.59 15.87
CA ALA A 490 -3.14 22.10 16.60
C ALA A 490 -3.52 23.03 17.78
N GLU A 491 -2.53 23.58 18.47
CA GLU A 491 -2.69 24.55 19.56
C GLU A 491 -3.14 25.95 19.10
N PHE A 492 -3.01 26.25 17.81
CA PHE A 492 -3.14 27.61 17.30
C PHE A 492 -4.55 28.18 17.52
N SER A 493 -4.60 29.44 17.96
CA SER A 493 -5.83 30.20 18.18
C SER A 493 -5.56 31.67 17.87
N LEU A 494 -6.57 32.35 17.34
CA LEU A 494 -6.58 33.81 17.15
C LEU A 494 -7.00 34.55 18.42
N ARG A 495 -7.57 33.82 19.39
CA ARG A 495 -8.09 34.35 20.66
C ARG A 495 -7.09 34.24 21.80
N LYS A 496 -6.23 33.20 21.79
CA LYS A 496 -5.13 33.06 22.74
C LYS A 496 -3.85 33.66 22.15
N THR A 497 -3.40 34.78 22.70
CA THR A 497 -1.97 35.11 22.66
C THR A 497 -1.21 33.93 23.26
N PRO A 498 -0.16 33.40 22.62
CA PRO A 498 0.66 32.36 23.24
C PRO A 498 1.22 32.86 24.57
N SER A 499 1.12 32.07 25.63
CA SER A 499 1.79 32.35 26.89
C SER A 499 3.28 32.52 26.61
N THR A 500 3.87 33.63 27.05
CA THR A 500 5.31 33.83 26.99
C THR A 500 5.98 32.78 27.86
N VAL A 501 6.66 31.83 27.23
CA VAL A 501 7.57 30.92 27.93
C VAL A 501 8.76 31.77 28.40
N SER A 502 8.81 32.06 29.70
CA SER A 502 9.98 32.71 30.31
C SER A 502 11.21 31.81 30.12
N PRO A 503 12.43 32.37 30.01
CA PRO A 503 13.65 31.57 29.88
C PRO A 503 13.94 30.67 31.09
N ASP A 504 13.37 31.01 32.26
CA ASP A 504 13.72 30.46 33.58
C ASP A 504 13.11 29.08 33.87
N ALA A 505 13.28 28.16 32.93
CA ALA A 505 12.94 26.74 33.05
C ALA A 505 14.15 25.79 32.82
N GLU A 506 15.37 26.32 32.66
CA GLU A 506 16.61 25.54 32.77
C GLU A 506 17.10 25.47 34.23
N GLN A 507 16.52 24.57 35.04
CA GLN A 507 17.16 23.88 36.19
C GLN A 507 16.19 22.92 36.91
N GLY A 508 15.78 21.85 36.22
CA GLY A 508 15.19 20.66 36.85
C GLY A 508 16.22 19.52 36.83
N THR A 509 16.61 19.03 38.01
CA THR A 509 17.69 18.03 38.15
C THR A 509 17.41 16.74 37.38
N ILE A 510 18.35 16.33 36.53
CA ILE A 510 18.43 14.95 36.04
C ILE A 510 18.99 14.09 37.18
N ALA A 511 18.09 13.44 37.92
CA ALA A 511 18.45 12.20 38.62
C ALA A 511 18.51 11.08 37.57
N GLY A 512 19.51 10.21 37.66
CA GLY A 512 19.72 9.15 36.67
C GLY A 512 18.82 7.94 36.89
N GLU A 513 18.31 7.38 35.80
CA GLU A 513 17.90 5.99 35.68
C GLU A 513 18.67 5.38 34.50
N ASP A 514 18.90 4.06 34.54
CA ASP A 514 20.11 3.43 33.97
C ASP A 514 20.21 3.32 32.43
N GLU A 515 21.42 3.00 31.97
CA GLU A 515 21.70 2.65 30.57
C GLU A 515 21.06 1.31 30.16
N GLU A 516 20.25 1.30 29.10
CA GLU A 516 20.18 0.15 28.19
C GLU A 516 20.63 0.56 26.78
N VAL A 517 21.78 0.03 26.36
CA VAL A 517 22.32 0.19 25.00
C VAL A 517 21.63 -0.81 24.07
N LEU A 518 20.53 -0.39 23.45
CA LEU A 518 19.87 -1.14 22.38
C LEU A 518 20.55 -0.88 21.01
N ASP A 519 21.69 -1.54 20.80
CA ASP A 519 22.27 -1.75 19.48
C ASP A 519 21.43 -2.75 18.64
N ASP A 520 21.47 -2.57 17.32
CA ASP A 520 20.81 -3.37 16.26
C ASP A 520 19.31 -3.72 16.48
N VAL A 521 18.44 -2.95 15.81
CA VAL A 521 17.05 -3.35 15.53
C VAL A 521 17.03 -4.25 14.28
N PRO A 522 16.74 -5.57 14.38
CA PRO A 522 16.55 -6.43 13.22
C PRO A 522 15.27 -6.07 12.44
N PRO A 523 15.10 -6.51 11.19
CA PRO A 523 13.87 -6.27 10.43
C PRO A 523 12.64 -6.89 11.10
N GLU A 524 11.49 -6.22 10.99
CA GLU A 524 10.20 -6.66 11.55
C GLU A 524 9.70 -7.97 10.89
N GLU A 525 9.98 -9.11 11.52
CA GLU A 525 9.18 -10.35 11.40
C GLU A 525 8.11 -10.42 12.52
N ASP A 526 7.21 -11.40 12.43
CA ASP A 526 6.16 -11.74 13.41
C ASP A 526 5.08 -10.68 13.71
N VAL A 527 4.10 -10.58 12.81
CA VAL A 527 2.69 -10.29 13.16
C VAL A 527 1.87 -11.61 13.29
N ASP A 528 2.47 -12.75 12.97
CA ASP A 528 1.78 -14.05 12.83
C ASP A 528 1.60 -14.81 14.17
N ALA A 529 2.20 -14.33 15.25
CA ALA A 529 2.15 -14.97 16.57
C ALA A 529 0.73 -15.08 17.17
N GLU A 530 -0.16 -14.14 16.83
CA GLU A 530 -1.53 -14.08 17.35
C GLU A 530 -2.41 -15.21 16.77
N ILE A 531 -2.17 -15.61 15.52
CA ILE A 531 -2.87 -16.74 14.87
C ILE A 531 -2.43 -18.09 15.47
N LEU A 532 -1.14 -18.20 15.83
CA LEU A 532 -0.55 -19.45 16.36
C LEU A 532 -1.05 -19.83 17.77
N ASN A 533 -1.55 -18.87 18.55
CA ASN A 533 -2.03 -19.13 19.91
C ASN A 533 -3.43 -19.76 19.92
N THR A 534 -4.32 -19.33 19.01
CA THR A 534 -5.71 -19.82 18.89
C THR A 534 -5.79 -21.31 18.51
N ILE A 535 -4.75 -21.85 17.86
CA ILE A 535 -4.68 -23.26 17.43
C ILE A 535 -4.21 -24.20 18.57
N ARG A 536 -3.75 -23.67 19.71
CA ARG A 536 -3.09 -24.47 20.77
C ARG A 536 -3.98 -24.97 21.91
N THR A 537 -5.23 -24.52 22.03
CA THR A 537 -6.03 -24.71 23.27
C THR A 537 -7.34 -25.48 23.11
N SER A 538 -7.81 -25.73 21.88
CA SER A 538 -9.08 -26.43 21.63
C SER A 538 -8.95 -27.96 21.58
N ARG A 539 -9.08 -28.62 22.75
CA ARG A 539 -9.50 -30.03 22.80
C ARG A 539 -11.01 -30.14 22.59
N PRO A 540 -11.51 -31.02 21.72
CA PRO A 540 -12.92 -31.42 21.76
C PRO A 540 -13.19 -32.32 22.98
N PRO A 541 -14.34 -32.18 23.67
CA PRO A 541 -14.80 -33.16 24.65
C PRO A 541 -15.47 -34.35 23.96
N GLU A 542 -15.29 -35.56 24.50
CA GLU A 542 -15.92 -36.79 24.00
C GLU A 542 -17.19 -37.17 24.77
N HIS A 543 -18.17 -37.70 24.02
CA HIS A 543 -19.28 -38.56 24.42
C HIS A 543 -20.17 -38.22 25.64
N SER A 544 -21.46 -38.02 25.35
CA SER A 544 -22.48 -38.98 25.81
C SER A 544 -23.67 -39.03 24.82
N VAL A 545 -24.39 -40.16 24.79
CA VAL A 545 -25.57 -40.39 23.93
C VAL A 545 -26.67 -41.01 24.79
N LEU A 546 -27.86 -40.40 24.81
CA LEU A 546 -29.17 -41.00 25.16
C LEU A 546 -30.30 -40.16 24.49
N PRO A 547 -31.54 -40.67 24.36
CA PRO A 547 -32.42 -40.33 23.24
C PRO A 547 -33.42 -39.17 23.42
N LEU A 548 -34.08 -38.84 22.31
CA LEU A 548 -35.17 -37.87 22.11
C LEU A 548 -36.46 -38.19 22.89
N PRO A 549 -37.30 -37.17 23.13
CA PRO A 549 -38.76 -37.26 23.06
C PRO A 549 -39.33 -36.48 21.85
N ASP A 550 -40.37 -37.03 21.21
CA ASP A 550 -41.08 -36.38 20.09
C ASP A 550 -42.01 -35.23 20.52
N THR A 551 -42.11 -34.17 19.72
CA THR A 551 -43.38 -33.43 19.47
C THR A 551 -43.24 -32.46 18.26
N PRO A 552 -44.29 -32.26 17.45
CA PRO A 552 -44.17 -31.55 16.17
C PRO A 552 -44.50 -30.05 16.24
N VAL A 553 -43.68 -29.22 15.58
CA VAL A 553 -43.93 -27.77 15.42
C VAL A 553 -44.70 -27.49 14.12
N ARG A 554 -45.88 -26.88 14.23
CA ARG A 554 -46.70 -26.44 13.07
C ARG A 554 -46.04 -25.26 12.34
N ARG A 555 -46.13 -25.25 11.00
CA ARG A 555 -45.89 -24.05 10.17
C ARG A 555 -47.16 -23.19 10.09
N PRO A 556 -47.08 -21.85 10.13
CA PRO A 556 -48.18 -20.97 9.72
C PRO A 556 -48.33 -20.96 8.17
N PRO A 557 -49.51 -20.58 7.63
CA PRO A 557 -49.82 -20.70 6.21
C PRO A 557 -49.32 -19.52 5.35
N VAL A 558 -49.15 -19.79 4.05
CA VAL A 558 -48.93 -18.78 3.01
C VAL A 558 -50.30 -18.23 2.57
N GLN A 559 -50.40 -16.91 2.36
CA GLN A 559 -51.54 -16.27 1.70
C GLN A 559 -51.17 -15.81 0.29
N GLN A 560 -52.02 -16.13 -0.68
CA GLN A 560 -52.06 -15.50 -2.00
C GLN A 560 -53.17 -14.44 -2.01
N PRO A 561 -53.00 -13.33 -2.75
CA PRO A 561 -54.10 -12.55 -3.33
C PRO A 561 -54.33 -12.96 -4.79
N THR A 562 -55.60 -12.98 -5.23
CA THR A 562 -56.02 -13.23 -6.62
C THR A 562 -56.46 -11.94 -7.33
N ASP A 563 -56.53 -11.98 -8.66
CA ASP A 563 -56.89 -10.85 -9.52
C ASP A 563 -58.33 -10.29 -9.33
N GLY A 564 -58.51 -9.02 -9.72
CA GLY A 564 -59.81 -8.36 -9.87
C GLY A 564 -59.64 -6.97 -10.50
N ALA A 565 -60.32 -6.68 -11.61
CA ALA A 565 -60.06 -5.49 -12.45
C ALA A 565 -61.28 -4.56 -12.58
N GLN A 566 -61.07 -3.30 -13.02
CA GLN A 566 -61.73 -2.71 -14.22
C GLN A 566 -61.44 -1.21 -14.46
N SER A 567 -61.27 -0.86 -15.76
CA SER A 567 -61.54 0.47 -16.39
C SER A 567 -60.63 1.67 -15.99
N ALA A 568 -60.39 2.71 -16.82
CA ALA A 568 -60.76 3.00 -18.22
C ALA A 568 -59.66 3.84 -18.94
N GLN A 569 -59.70 3.92 -20.28
CA GLN A 569 -58.95 4.90 -21.09
C GLN A 569 -59.84 6.10 -21.49
N PRO A 570 -59.26 7.15 -22.12
CA PRO A 570 -59.63 7.37 -23.54
C PRO A 570 -58.48 7.76 -24.51
N SER A 571 -58.79 7.57 -25.81
CA SER A 571 -58.22 8.09 -27.09
C SER A 571 -57.01 9.07 -27.10
N ARG A 572 -55.99 8.95 -27.97
CA ARG A 572 -55.90 8.74 -29.45
C ARG A 572 -56.25 9.95 -30.35
N SER A 573 -55.25 10.46 -31.09
CA SER A 573 -55.37 11.23 -32.35
C SER A 573 -54.13 10.94 -33.23
N ALA A 574 -54.24 10.75 -34.56
CA ALA A 574 -53.10 10.34 -35.40
C ALA A 574 -53.20 10.72 -36.91
N THR A 575 -52.13 11.29 -37.48
CA THR A 575 -51.95 11.56 -38.93
C THR A 575 -50.45 11.53 -39.32
N GLN A 576 -49.97 10.54 -40.11
CA GLN A 576 -49.85 10.44 -41.59
C GLN A 576 -48.55 11.09 -42.16
N ARG A 577 -47.64 10.34 -42.84
CA ARG A 577 -47.58 9.85 -44.27
C ARG A 577 -47.30 10.98 -45.30
N THR A 578 -46.56 10.84 -46.40
CA THR A 578 -46.37 9.75 -47.41
C THR A 578 -44.97 9.86 -48.12
N THR A 579 -44.15 8.80 -48.23
CA THR A 579 -43.87 7.90 -49.41
C THR A 579 -43.27 8.47 -50.72
N GLN A 580 -42.14 7.90 -51.17
CA GLN A 580 -41.83 7.57 -52.58
C GLN A 580 -40.63 6.58 -52.64
N THR A 581 -40.35 5.94 -53.80
CA THR A 581 -39.50 4.72 -53.89
C THR A 581 -38.80 4.48 -55.24
N HIS A 582 -37.52 4.03 -55.21
CA HIS A 582 -36.84 3.19 -56.23
C HIS A 582 -36.56 3.80 -57.64
N PRO A 583 -35.53 3.34 -58.42
CA PRO A 583 -35.31 1.94 -58.86
C PRO A 583 -33.85 1.43 -58.92
N THR A 584 -33.64 0.29 -59.61
CA THR A 584 -32.48 -0.62 -59.55
C THR A 584 -31.73 -0.73 -60.89
N THR A 585 -30.41 -1.02 -60.84
CA THR A 585 -29.53 -1.31 -62.02
C THR A 585 -28.56 -2.47 -61.70
N THR A 586 -28.06 -3.20 -62.72
CA THR A 586 -27.52 -4.57 -62.59
C THR A 586 -26.38 -4.89 -63.60
N GLN A 587 -25.51 -5.88 -63.28
CA GLN A 587 -24.46 -6.51 -64.15
C GLN A 587 -23.22 -5.65 -64.52
N ALA A 588 -22.03 -6.16 -64.88
CA ALA A 588 -21.41 -7.52 -64.89
C ALA A 588 -19.86 -7.35 -64.71
N ALA A 589 -19.13 -8.12 -63.88
CA ALA A 589 -18.53 -9.46 -64.11
C ALA A 589 -17.40 -9.57 -65.17
N ALA A 590 -16.12 -9.56 -64.74
CA ALA A 590 -14.95 -10.09 -65.48
C ALA A 590 -13.73 -10.31 -64.56
N ALA A 591 -12.69 -11.03 -65.05
CA ALA A 591 -12.09 -12.14 -64.31
C ALA A 591 -10.59 -12.44 -64.60
N ARG A 592 -9.97 -13.27 -63.73
CA ARG A 592 -8.62 -13.90 -63.86
C ARG A 592 -7.45 -12.89 -63.69
N GLN A 593 -6.19 -13.28 -63.43
CA GLN A 593 -5.53 -14.60 -63.41
C GLN A 593 -4.34 -14.65 -62.40
N ARG A 594 -3.86 -15.85 -62.02
CA ARG A 594 -2.54 -16.04 -61.35
C ARG A 594 -1.40 -15.99 -62.37
N PRO A 595 -0.14 -15.86 -61.91
CA PRO A 595 0.82 -16.95 -62.20
C PRO A 595 1.59 -17.43 -60.96
N THR A 596 2.37 -18.51 -61.12
CA THR A 596 3.15 -19.17 -60.05
C THR A 596 4.48 -19.72 -60.61
N VAL A 597 5.49 -19.90 -59.76
CA VAL A 597 6.75 -20.68 -59.97
C VAL A 597 7.90 -20.04 -60.79
N GLN A 598 9.01 -19.80 -60.07
CA GLN A 598 10.45 -20.06 -60.32
C GLN A 598 10.95 -20.68 -61.66
N PRO A 599 12.29 -20.75 -61.91
CA PRO A 599 13.41 -19.88 -61.49
C PRO A 599 14.39 -19.58 -62.65
N ARG A 600 15.42 -18.72 -62.45
CA ARG A 600 16.72 -18.89 -63.13
C ARG A 600 17.90 -18.16 -62.47
N THR A 601 19.09 -18.69 -62.75
CA THR A 601 20.40 -18.21 -62.27
C THR A 601 21.07 -17.28 -63.28
N SER A 602 21.97 -16.39 -62.83
CA SER A 602 23.37 -16.38 -63.28
C SER A 602 24.22 -15.21 -62.74
N THR A 603 25.54 -15.40 -62.83
CA THR A 603 26.65 -14.49 -62.55
C THR A 603 26.67 -13.25 -63.49
N ARG A 604 27.49 -12.19 -63.34
CA ARG A 604 28.93 -12.16 -62.99
C ARG A 604 29.48 -10.71 -62.84
N ARG A 605 30.54 -10.52 -62.02
CA ARG A 605 31.67 -9.52 -62.07
C ARG A 605 31.40 -8.12 -62.68
N ARG A 606 31.86 -7.02 -62.07
CA ARG A 606 33.29 -6.60 -61.82
C ARG A 606 33.27 -5.41 -60.80
N GLN A 607 34.29 -4.63 -60.40
CA GLN A 607 35.72 -4.50 -60.74
C GLN A 607 36.55 -3.88 -59.55
N THR A 608 37.63 -4.55 -59.15
CA THR A 608 38.95 -4.10 -58.60
C THR A 608 39.22 -2.58 -58.39
N ARG A 609 39.97 -2.12 -57.36
CA ARG A 609 41.43 -2.33 -57.03
C ARG A 609 41.74 -1.77 -55.60
N ALA A 610 42.86 -1.99 -54.90
CA ALA A 610 44.00 -2.93 -55.03
C ALA A 610 44.93 -2.98 -53.77
N SER A 611 45.51 -4.17 -53.50
CA SER A 611 46.84 -4.39 -52.87
C SER A 611 47.01 -4.14 -51.34
N ARG A 612 47.99 -4.72 -50.62
CA ARG A 612 49.12 -5.61 -51.01
C ARG A 612 49.60 -6.55 -49.86
N ARG A 613 49.67 -7.87 -50.15
CA ARG A 613 50.72 -8.87 -49.79
C ARG A 613 51.23 -9.04 -48.32
N THR A 614 50.94 -10.18 -47.65
CA THR A 614 51.78 -11.43 -47.46
C THR A 614 52.99 -11.30 -46.50
N ARG A 615 53.47 -12.32 -45.75
CA ARG A 615 53.50 -13.81 -45.97
C ARG A 615 53.64 -14.53 -44.59
N THR A 616 52.79 -15.47 -44.14
CA THR A 616 52.58 -16.92 -44.47
C THR A 616 53.55 -17.94 -43.81
N ARG A 617 53.00 -19.11 -43.40
CA ARG A 617 53.58 -20.27 -42.64
C ARG A 617 53.70 -20.01 -41.11
N GLN A 618 53.78 -21.02 -40.22
CA GLN A 618 53.81 -22.49 -40.41
C GLN A 618 52.69 -23.25 -39.64
N ARG A 619 53.01 -24.29 -38.82
CA ARG A 619 52.11 -25.35 -38.28
C ARG A 619 52.88 -26.18 -37.21
N VAL A 620 52.17 -27.00 -36.41
CA VAL A 620 52.62 -28.25 -35.70
C VAL A 620 52.96 -28.20 -34.18
N VAL A 621 52.06 -28.82 -33.37
CA VAL A 621 52.23 -29.65 -32.13
C VAL A 621 52.70 -29.04 -30.78
N ARG A 622 52.14 -29.60 -29.69
CA ARG A 622 52.46 -29.37 -28.25
C ARG A 622 53.66 -30.23 -27.78
N PRO A 623 54.34 -29.86 -26.68
CA PRO A 623 54.32 -30.78 -25.54
C PRO A 623 53.99 -30.09 -24.19
N ASN A 624 54.53 -30.60 -23.06
CA ASN A 624 53.93 -30.60 -21.73
C ASN A 624 54.96 -30.23 -20.63
N ARG A 625 54.52 -30.06 -19.37
CA ARG A 625 55.32 -29.83 -18.11
C ARG A 625 55.95 -28.42 -17.91
N ARG A 626 56.31 -27.95 -16.69
CA ARG A 626 55.84 -28.14 -15.29
C ARG A 626 56.68 -27.24 -14.36
N THR A 627 56.09 -26.60 -13.32
CA THR A 627 56.80 -25.87 -12.20
C THR A 627 57.67 -24.66 -12.67
N THR A 628 58.25 -23.74 -11.87
CA THR A 628 58.49 -23.55 -10.40
C THR A 628 58.65 -22.03 -10.14
N VAL A 629 58.00 -21.37 -9.16
CA VAL A 629 58.41 -21.09 -7.74
C VAL A 629 59.41 -19.93 -7.52
N ARG A 630 59.08 -19.01 -6.56
CA ARG A 630 59.93 -17.98 -5.87
C ARG A 630 60.36 -16.71 -6.68
N GLN A 631 60.78 -15.56 -6.10
CA GLN A 631 60.99 -15.15 -4.69
C GLN A 631 60.92 -13.61 -4.42
N ARG A 632 60.44 -13.20 -3.22
CA ARG A 632 60.89 -12.03 -2.39
C ARG A 632 60.71 -10.61 -3.00
N SER A 633 60.91 -9.47 -2.30
CA SER A 633 61.69 -9.15 -1.07
C SER A 633 61.09 -8.08 -0.13
N GLN A 634 61.22 -8.32 1.19
CA GLN A 634 61.68 -7.36 2.25
C GLN A 634 60.73 -6.22 2.72
N THR A 635 60.88 -5.64 3.93
CA THR A 635 61.89 -5.79 5.02
C THR A 635 61.19 -5.62 6.41
N ARG A 636 61.42 -6.50 7.41
CA ARG A 636 62.21 -6.30 8.66
C ARG A 636 61.62 -5.30 9.72
N SER A 637 61.76 -5.51 11.04
CA SER A 637 62.33 -6.65 11.80
C SER A 637 62.14 -6.59 13.34
N ARG A 638 61.92 -7.77 13.97
CA ARG A 638 62.41 -8.20 15.32
C ARG A 638 61.87 -7.42 16.55
N GLN A 639 61.79 -7.93 17.78
CA GLN A 639 61.85 -9.29 18.40
C GLN A 639 61.03 -9.23 19.73
N ARG A 640 60.94 -10.21 20.66
CA ARG A 640 61.75 -11.41 20.96
C ARG A 640 60.90 -12.69 21.08
N ALA A 641 60.79 -13.29 22.28
CA ALA A 641 60.27 -14.64 22.54
C ALA A 641 60.05 -14.89 24.05
N THR A 642 58.90 -15.50 24.41
CA THR A 642 58.68 -16.69 25.30
C THR A 642 59.08 -16.69 26.80
N PRO A 643 58.53 -17.61 27.66
CA PRO A 643 57.22 -18.32 27.65
C PRO A 643 56.54 -18.54 29.05
N THR A 644 55.38 -19.22 29.07
CA THR A 644 54.65 -19.78 30.27
C THR A 644 54.03 -18.73 31.23
N ARG A 645 53.11 -19.03 32.18
CA ARG A 645 52.69 -20.30 32.84
C ARG A 645 51.28 -20.17 33.49
N ARG A 646 50.49 -21.27 33.52
CA ARG A 646 49.35 -21.59 34.44
C ARG A 646 48.11 -20.65 34.54
N ALA A 647 46.93 -21.28 34.61
CA ALA A 647 45.73 -20.77 35.31
C ALA A 647 45.73 -21.25 36.79
N PRO A 648 44.88 -20.73 37.71
CA PRO A 648 43.49 -21.24 37.79
C PRO A 648 42.39 -20.25 38.30
N GLN A 649 41.14 -20.63 37.99
CA GLN A 649 39.85 -20.51 38.75
C GLN A 649 39.58 -19.42 39.82
N SER A 650 38.28 -19.05 39.86
CA SER A 650 37.50 -18.49 40.99
C SER A 650 37.66 -16.97 41.23
N ARG A 651 36.70 -16.25 41.84
CA ARG A 651 35.37 -16.62 42.41
C ARG A 651 34.46 -15.37 42.46
N ARG A 652 33.14 -15.57 42.47
CA ARG A 652 32.05 -14.67 42.95
C ARG A 652 32.40 -13.20 43.27
N ARG A 653 31.68 -12.27 42.64
CA ARG A 653 30.38 -11.83 43.21
C ARG A 653 29.32 -11.87 42.11
#